data_AF-A0A6I5HEK3-F1
#
_entry.id   AF-A0A6I5HEK3-F1
#
_cell.length_a   1.000
_cell.length_b   1.000
_cell.length_c   1.000
_cell.angle_alpha   90.00
_cell.angle_beta   90.00
_cell.angle_gamma   90.00
#
_symmetry.space_group_name_H-M   'P 1'
#
loop_
_entity.id
_entity.type
_entity.pdbx_description
1 polymer ?
#
loop_
_entity_poly.entity_id
_entity_poly.type
_entity_poly.pdbx_seq_one_letter_code
_entity_poly.pdbx_strand_id
1 'polypeptide(L)'
;LVAARGRLMQELPAGGAMVSLLATEAEVTPLLTDGVDIAAVNGPRAVVVSGDEDAVLAVAAQVEKSTRLKVSHAFHSRRMDPMLDAFREVLSGLTFHEPALPVVSNVTGRMADELTSPDYWVRHVREAVRFHDGVTTLAAEGATRLLEVGPDAVLTNLAQDVVPDVIGTQRRDRAEDAALVDAVCRLHLTGTGPDWPVVFAGGRKVDLPTYPFRRDRHWEDAPILQAERSAAARAGGDAADPFWELVRDQDVTAVAATLGVTDEPSVAAVVPALAAWHERRQAGAAADGWRHRVTWEPLAPAATPALGGHWLAVVPAGDDPWTTVVLAGLTDHGLTVDTLAAPATAGRTELAGLLTGRGAADGVLSLLAPGTEPAVTAALVQALGDAGITAPLWCVTRDAVAHGPAAAVTGLAQAPVWGLGRVAALEHPDRWGGLVDLPAETGPQTIGRLAALLGDPGGEDQVVIRESGAYGRRLEHAPARAGAPWKPSGTVLVTGATGAVGAAVARWLAAEGADHLLLTSRRGTDAPGAADLVRELTDSGAEVTLAACDVADRQALAALLDSVPEEHPLTAVLHLAGVLDDGVLDALTPERFTTVLAPKADAARHLHELTAGHDLSAFVLFSSLTATVGGAGQANYAAANAYLDALA
;
A
#
# COMPACT_ATOMS: atom_id res chain seq x y z
N LEU A 1 -36.17 -19.34 -20.57
CA LEU A 1 -36.40 -17.90 -20.34
C LEU A 1 -35.34 -17.00 -20.99
N VAL A 2 -34.06 -17.11 -20.63
CA VAL A 2 -32.98 -16.23 -21.14
C VAL A 2 -32.93 -16.12 -22.67
N ALA A 3 -32.95 -17.25 -23.39
CA ALA A 3 -32.94 -17.25 -24.86
C ALA A 3 -34.19 -16.59 -25.48
N ALA A 4 -35.37 -16.81 -24.87
CA ALA A 4 -36.61 -16.19 -25.35
C ALA A 4 -36.60 -14.67 -25.13
N ARG A 5 -36.13 -14.21 -23.96
CA ARG A 5 -35.94 -12.78 -23.66
C ARG A 5 -35.00 -12.13 -24.67
N GLY A 6 -33.83 -12.74 -24.92
CA GLY A 6 -32.85 -12.23 -25.86
C GLY A 6 -33.38 -12.13 -27.29
N ARG A 7 -34.10 -13.15 -27.77
CA ARG A 7 -34.75 -13.13 -29.09
C ARG A 7 -35.79 -12.02 -29.21
N LEU A 8 -36.70 -11.93 -28.24
CA LEU A 8 -37.74 -10.89 -28.24
C LEU A 8 -37.15 -9.47 -28.18
N MET A 9 -36.05 -9.29 -27.45
CA MET A 9 -35.32 -8.02 -27.44
C MET A 9 -34.65 -7.70 -28.79
N GLN A 10 -34.15 -8.70 -29.52
CA GLN A 10 -33.55 -8.50 -30.85
C GLN A 10 -34.59 -8.20 -31.94
N GLU A 11 -35.84 -8.61 -31.75
CA GLU A 11 -36.96 -8.34 -32.66
C GLU A 11 -37.51 -6.91 -32.53
N LEU A 12 -37.06 -6.16 -31.51
CA LEU A 12 -37.50 -4.79 -31.29
C LEU A 12 -37.03 -3.87 -32.43
N PRO A 13 -37.81 -2.82 -32.75
CA PRO A 13 -37.40 -1.83 -33.73
C PRO A 13 -36.05 -1.21 -33.36
N ALA A 14 -35.18 -1.05 -34.35
CA ALA A 14 -33.94 -0.31 -34.17
C ALA A 14 -34.20 1.16 -33.80
N GLY A 15 -33.23 1.76 -33.12
CA GLY A 15 -33.32 3.14 -32.65
C GLY A 15 -33.60 3.23 -31.15
N GLY A 16 -33.09 4.29 -30.55
CA GLY A 16 -33.13 4.52 -29.13
C GLY A 16 -31.74 4.54 -28.51
N ALA A 17 -31.62 5.21 -27.36
CA ALA A 17 -30.37 5.38 -26.66
C ALA A 17 -30.55 5.17 -25.16
N MET A 18 -29.45 4.88 -24.48
CA MET A 18 -29.34 4.97 -23.03
C MET A 18 -28.18 5.88 -22.67
N VAL A 19 -28.39 6.79 -21.73
CA VAL A 19 -27.36 7.75 -21.29
C VAL A 19 -27.34 7.78 -19.77
N SER A 20 -26.14 7.62 -19.21
CA SER A 20 -25.87 7.84 -17.78
C SER A 20 -25.68 9.33 -17.50
N LEU A 21 -26.33 9.84 -16.47
CA LEU A 21 -26.37 11.24 -16.06
C LEU A 21 -25.80 11.37 -14.63
N LEU A 22 -24.90 12.33 -14.42
CA LEU A 22 -24.45 12.72 -13.08
C LEU A 22 -25.45 13.67 -12.42
N ALA A 23 -26.64 13.15 -12.09
CA ALA A 23 -27.74 13.91 -11.50
C ALA A 23 -28.58 13.02 -10.57
N THR A 24 -29.33 13.65 -9.67
CA THR A 24 -30.34 12.99 -8.84
C THR A 24 -31.61 12.68 -9.65
N GLU A 25 -32.41 11.71 -9.19
CA GLU A 25 -33.71 11.42 -9.82
C GLU A 25 -34.66 12.64 -9.81
N ALA A 26 -34.62 13.44 -8.74
CA ALA A 26 -35.43 14.65 -8.60
C ALA A 26 -35.03 15.76 -9.60
N GLU A 27 -33.75 15.85 -9.97
CA GLU A 27 -33.27 16.78 -11.00
C GLU A 27 -33.62 16.31 -12.41
N VAL A 28 -33.63 15.00 -12.67
CA VAL A 28 -33.89 14.42 -13.99
C VAL A 28 -35.38 14.36 -14.32
N THR A 29 -36.23 14.04 -13.33
CA THR A 29 -37.68 13.84 -13.54
C THR A 29 -38.37 15.02 -14.26
N PRO A 30 -38.10 16.29 -13.92
CA PRO A 30 -38.68 17.44 -14.63
C PRO A 30 -38.18 17.63 -16.07
N LEU A 31 -37.06 17.01 -16.42
CA LEU A 31 -36.45 17.12 -17.76
C LEU A 31 -37.00 16.07 -18.73
N LEU A 32 -37.70 15.05 -18.23
CA LEU A 32 -38.22 13.97 -19.06
C LEU A 32 -39.26 14.49 -20.06
N THR A 33 -39.10 14.10 -21.31
CA THR A 33 -40.01 14.42 -22.41
C THR A 33 -40.72 13.17 -22.89
N ASP A 34 -41.74 13.33 -23.74
CA ASP A 34 -42.37 12.18 -24.38
C ASP A 34 -41.32 11.40 -25.20
N GLY A 35 -41.26 10.09 -25.00
CA GLY A 35 -40.23 9.23 -25.59
C GLY A 35 -39.04 8.92 -24.69
N VAL A 36 -38.94 9.48 -23.47
CA VAL A 36 -37.85 9.21 -22.51
C VAL A 36 -38.40 8.66 -21.20
N ASP A 37 -37.75 7.63 -20.66
CA ASP A 37 -38.03 7.01 -19.37
C ASP A 37 -36.72 6.94 -18.54
N ILE A 38 -36.84 6.91 -17.21
CA ILE A 38 -35.70 6.55 -16.35
C ILE A 38 -35.50 5.04 -16.44
N ALA A 39 -34.31 4.61 -16.85
CA ALA A 39 -33.93 3.20 -16.94
C ALA A 39 -33.34 2.64 -15.64
N ALA A 40 -32.58 3.45 -14.89
CA ALA A 40 -31.96 3.00 -13.66
C ALA A 40 -31.63 4.16 -12.71
N VAL A 41 -31.70 3.88 -11.41
CA VAL A 41 -31.18 4.71 -10.32
C VAL A 41 -30.07 3.92 -9.64
N ASN A 42 -28.82 4.22 -10.02
CA ASN A 42 -27.63 3.47 -9.65
C ASN A 42 -26.89 4.05 -8.45
N GLY A 43 -27.17 5.30 -8.10
CA GLY A 43 -26.60 5.99 -6.94
C GLY A 43 -27.36 7.29 -6.65
N PRO A 44 -27.00 8.02 -5.58
CA PRO A 44 -27.70 9.25 -5.18
C PRO A 44 -27.65 10.32 -6.27
N ARG A 45 -26.58 10.33 -7.08
CA ARG A 45 -26.40 11.23 -8.24
C ARG A 45 -26.04 10.48 -9.52
N ALA A 46 -26.48 9.22 -9.66
CA ALA A 46 -26.18 8.40 -10.83
C ALA A 46 -27.47 7.79 -11.40
N VAL A 47 -28.05 8.47 -12.39
CA VAL A 47 -29.32 8.08 -13.03
C VAL A 47 -29.07 7.76 -14.50
N VAL A 48 -29.72 6.73 -15.02
CA VAL A 48 -29.69 6.38 -16.45
C VAL A 48 -31.04 6.67 -17.05
N VAL A 49 -31.08 7.42 -18.15
CA VAL A 49 -32.28 7.63 -18.97
C VAL A 49 -32.21 6.82 -20.25
N SER A 50 -33.37 6.43 -20.77
CA SER A 50 -33.47 5.64 -22.00
C SER A 50 -34.76 5.91 -22.75
N GLY A 51 -34.75 5.65 -24.05
CA GLY A 51 -35.90 5.86 -24.92
C GLY A 51 -35.47 6.26 -26.31
N ASP A 52 -36.25 7.13 -26.95
CA ASP A 52 -36.01 7.64 -28.30
C ASP A 52 -34.69 8.42 -28.35
N GLU A 53 -33.84 8.13 -29.34
CA GLU A 53 -32.45 8.62 -29.35
C GLU A 53 -32.36 10.15 -29.28
N ASP A 54 -33.09 10.86 -30.13
CA ASP A 54 -33.06 12.32 -30.15
C ASP A 54 -33.58 12.94 -28.84
N ALA A 55 -34.63 12.35 -28.26
CA ALA A 55 -35.22 12.83 -27.02
C ALA A 55 -34.28 12.58 -25.82
N VAL A 56 -33.66 11.39 -25.75
CA VAL A 56 -32.67 11.04 -24.73
C VAL A 56 -31.45 11.97 -24.81
N LEU A 57 -30.95 12.26 -26.01
CA LEU A 57 -29.81 13.16 -26.19
C LEU A 57 -30.17 14.62 -25.82
N ALA A 58 -31.41 15.05 -26.08
CA ALA A 58 -31.88 16.36 -25.65
C ALA A 58 -31.98 16.51 -24.13
N VAL A 59 -32.37 15.45 -23.41
CA VAL A 59 -32.32 15.41 -21.94
C VAL A 59 -30.86 15.43 -21.45
N ALA A 60 -30.01 14.60 -22.05
CA ALA A 60 -28.60 14.48 -21.69
C ALA A 60 -27.81 15.79 -21.85
N ALA A 61 -28.15 16.62 -22.84
CA ALA A 61 -27.52 17.91 -23.09
C ALA A 61 -27.83 18.98 -22.03
N GLN A 62 -28.87 18.77 -21.21
CA GLN A 62 -29.26 19.68 -20.13
C GLN A 62 -28.54 19.39 -18.80
N VAL A 63 -27.77 18.30 -18.75
CA VAL A 63 -27.02 17.89 -17.55
C VAL A 63 -25.53 18.08 -17.80
N GLU A 64 -24.82 18.64 -16.81
CA GLU A 64 -23.40 19.01 -16.92
C GLU A 64 -22.49 17.86 -17.38
N LYS A 65 -22.75 16.65 -16.87
CA LYS A 65 -21.96 15.45 -17.22
C LYS A 65 -22.88 14.29 -17.56
N SER A 66 -22.76 13.82 -18.80
CA SER A 66 -23.50 12.68 -19.32
C SER A 66 -22.62 11.77 -20.19
N THR A 67 -22.93 10.48 -20.19
CA THR A 67 -22.18 9.46 -20.94
C THR A 67 -23.16 8.53 -21.65
N ARG A 68 -23.10 8.48 -22.99
CA ARG A 68 -23.88 7.53 -23.78
C ARG A 68 -23.37 6.10 -23.57
N LEU A 69 -24.29 5.18 -23.29
CA LEU A 69 -23.98 3.77 -23.05
C LEU A 69 -23.94 2.99 -24.37
N LYS A 70 -23.01 2.02 -24.47
CA LYS A 70 -22.88 1.13 -25.63
C LYS A 70 -23.87 -0.03 -25.50
N VAL A 71 -25.12 0.21 -25.87
CA VAL A 71 -26.20 -0.79 -25.84
C VAL A 71 -26.90 -0.83 -27.20
N SER A 72 -27.51 -1.97 -27.52
CA SER A 72 -28.23 -2.15 -28.79
C SER A 72 -29.64 -1.55 -28.78
N HIS A 73 -30.26 -1.42 -27.60
CA HIS A 73 -31.63 -0.97 -27.43
C HIS A 73 -31.78 -0.10 -26.18
N ALA A 74 -32.85 0.69 -26.14
CA ALA A 74 -33.25 1.48 -24.97
C ALA A 74 -33.97 0.61 -23.92
N PHE A 75 -33.22 -0.20 -23.18
CA PHE A 75 -33.77 -1.07 -22.12
C PHE A 75 -34.42 -0.25 -20.99
N HIS A 76 -35.41 -0.84 -20.31
CA HIS A 76 -36.14 -0.19 -19.21
C HIS A 76 -36.86 1.11 -19.65
N SER A 77 -37.43 1.10 -20.86
CA SER A 77 -38.27 2.18 -21.41
C SER A 77 -39.47 1.63 -22.17
N ARG A 78 -40.35 2.53 -22.61
CA ARG A 78 -41.48 2.23 -23.51
C ARG A 78 -41.09 1.53 -24.81
N ARG A 79 -39.82 1.60 -25.21
CA ARG A 79 -39.31 0.84 -26.36
C ARG A 79 -39.36 -0.67 -26.13
N MET A 80 -39.55 -1.14 -24.90
CA MET A 80 -39.78 -2.54 -24.56
C MET A 80 -41.23 -2.97 -24.74
N ASP A 81 -42.19 -2.05 -24.83
CA ASP A 81 -43.64 -2.36 -24.87
C ASP A 81 -44.01 -3.40 -25.95
N PRO A 82 -43.45 -3.36 -27.19
CA PRO A 82 -43.81 -4.32 -28.23
C PRO A 82 -43.51 -5.78 -27.91
N MET A 83 -42.56 -6.05 -27.00
CA MET A 83 -42.21 -7.43 -26.62
C MET A 83 -42.95 -7.95 -25.39
N LEU A 84 -43.67 -7.10 -24.65
CA LEU A 84 -44.17 -7.45 -23.30
C LEU A 84 -45.21 -8.57 -23.31
N ASP A 85 -46.15 -8.58 -24.28
CA ASP A 85 -47.19 -9.61 -24.37
C ASP A 85 -46.60 -10.98 -24.72
N ALA A 86 -45.71 -11.04 -25.71
CA ALA A 86 -45.01 -12.27 -26.07
C ALA A 86 -44.11 -12.77 -24.93
N PHE A 87 -43.48 -11.85 -24.19
CA PHE A 87 -42.67 -12.21 -23.03
C PHE A 87 -43.53 -12.75 -21.87
N ARG A 88 -44.71 -12.17 -21.65
CA ARG A 88 -45.71 -12.63 -20.69
C ARG A 88 -46.21 -14.03 -21.00
N GLU A 89 -46.47 -14.36 -22.27
CA GLU A 89 -46.87 -15.70 -22.69
C GLU A 89 -45.78 -16.73 -22.34
N VAL A 90 -44.51 -16.41 -22.63
CA VAL A 90 -43.37 -17.27 -22.27
C VAL A 90 -43.26 -17.47 -20.77
N LEU A 91 -43.41 -16.39 -19.97
CA LEU A 91 -43.35 -16.46 -18.51
C LEU A 91 -44.52 -17.26 -17.92
N SER A 92 -45.72 -17.15 -18.50
CA SER A 92 -46.92 -17.86 -18.03
C SER A 92 -46.82 -19.37 -18.22
N GLY A 93 -45.92 -19.85 -19.09
CA GLY A 93 -45.59 -21.26 -19.25
C GLY A 93 -44.58 -21.80 -18.24
N LEU A 94 -44.05 -20.96 -17.33
CA LEU A 94 -43.08 -21.37 -16.31
C LEU A 94 -43.75 -21.61 -14.96
N THR A 95 -43.22 -22.59 -14.23
CA THR A 95 -43.56 -22.79 -12.82
C THR A 95 -42.60 -21.98 -11.96
N PHE A 96 -43.14 -21.05 -11.17
CA PHE A 96 -42.37 -20.27 -10.22
C PHE A 96 -42.39 -20.91 -8.83
N HIS A 97 -41.27 -20.77 -8.13
CA HIS A 97 -41.10 -21.22 -6.75
C HIS A 97 -40.67 -20.05 -5.89
N GLU A 98 -41.09 -20.05 -4.62
CA GLU A 98 -40.66 -19.07 -3.63
C GLU A 98 -39.13 -19.14 -3.47
N PRO A 99 -38.41 -18.00 -3.42
CA PRO A 99 -36.97 -18.00 -3.33
C PRO A 99 -36.52 -18.50 -1.95
N ALA A 100 -35.51 -19.37 -1.93
CA ALA A 100 -34.93 -19.88 -0.68
C ALA A 100 -34.08 -18.83 0.07
N LEU A 101 -33.65 -17.79 -0.63
CA LEU A 101 -32.93 -16.65 -0.08
C LEU A 101 -33.79 -15.40 -0.21
N PRO A 102 -33.81 -14.52 0.81
CA PRO A 102 -34.47 -13.23 0.68
C PRO A 102 -33.87 -12.44 -0.49
N VAL A 103 -34.73 -11.83 -1.31
CA VAL A 103 -34.33 -11.07 -2.50
C VAL A 103 -34.86 -9.65 -2.38
N VAL A 104 -34.02 -8.67 -2.72
CA VAL A 104 -34.44 -7.29 -2.89
C VAL A 104 -34.85 -7.08 -4.35
N SER A 105 -36.04 -6.53 -4.57
CA SER A 105 -36.56 -6.26 -5.90
C SER A 105 -35.82 -5.11 -6.57
N ASN A 106 -35.31 -5.35 -7.77
CA ASN A 106 -34.77 -4.29 -8.63
C ASN A 106 -35.84 -3.36 -9.20
N VAL A 107 -37.14 -3.65 -9.04
CA VAL A 107 -38.23 -2.77 -9.49
C VAL A 107 -38.66 -1.83 -8.38
N THR A 108 -38.74 -2.32 -7.14
CA THR A 108 -39.25 -1.53 -6.00
C THR A 108 -38.16 -1.02 -5.05
N GLY A 109 -36.94 -1.56 -5.14
CA GLY A 109 -35.83 -1.29 -4.23
C GLY A 109 -36.01 -1.90 -2.82
N ARG A 110 -37.06 -2.68 -2.60
CA ARG A 110 -37.47 -3.24 -1.29
C ARG A 110 -37.43 -4.77 -1.30
N MET A 111 -37.53 -5.39 -0.13
CA MET A 111 -37.69 -6.86 -0.03
C MET A 111 -38.85 -7.33 -0.91
N ALA A 112 -38.58 -8.34 -1.74
CA ALA A 112 -39.50 -8.78 -2.78
C ALA A 112 -40.50 -9.82 -2.26
N ASP A 113 -41.76 -9.66 -2.65
CA ASP A 113 -42.90 -10.54 -2.35
C ASP A 113 -43.58 -11.10 -3.62
N GLU A 114 -43.40 -10.45 -4.77
CA GLU A 114 -44.10 -10.78 -6.04
C GLU A 114 -43.26 -11.56 -7.07
N LEU A 115 -42.08 -12.09 -6.72
CA LEU A 115 -41.15 -12.72 -7.68
C LEU A 115 -41.72 -13.95 -8.41
N THR A 116 -42.76 -14.57 -7.84
CA THR A 116 -43.44 -15.74 -8.39
C THR A 116 -44.54 -15.40 -9.40
N SER A 117 -44.74 -14.11 -9.70
CA SER A 117 -45.70 -13.64 -10.68
C SER A 117 -45.04 -13.33 -12.04
N PRO A 118 -45.60 -13.80 -13.18
CA PRO A 118 -45.20 -13.33 -14.50
C PRO A 118 -45.22 -11.80 -14.63
N ASP A 119 -46.15 -11.12 -13.96
CA ASP A 119 -46.33 -9.67 -14.03
C ASP A 119 -45.09 -8.93 -13.52
N TYR A 120 -44.47 -9.44 -12.46
CA TYR A 120 -43.25 -8.87 -11.91
C TYR A 120 -42.13 -8.82 -12.97
N TRP A 121 -41.95 -9.91 -13.70
CA TRP A 121 -40.87 -10.02 -14.70
C TRP A 121 -41.14 -9.19 -15.95
N VAL A 122 -42.41 -9.02 -16.33
CA VAL A 122 -42.82 -8.09 -17.39
C VAL A 122 -42.51 -6.65 -16.97
N ARG A 123 -42.88 -6.27 -15.74
CA ARG A 123 -42.54 -4.97 -15.15
C ARG A 123 -41.03 -4.77 -15.09
N HIS A 124 -40.27 -5.76 -14.65
CA HIS A 124 -38.81 -5.67 -14.55
C HIS A 124 -38.11 -5.40 -15.88
N VAL A 125 -38.66 -5.83 -17.02
CA VAL A 125 -38.07 -5.51 -18.34
C VAL A 125 -38.36 -4.06 -18.75
N ARG A 126 -39.47 -3.48 -18.27
CA ARG A 126 -39.99 -2.17 -18.69
C ARG A 126 -39.68 -1.03 -17.72
N GLU A 127 -39.79 -1.26 -16.42
CA GLU A 127 -39.63 -0.27 -15.36
C GLU A 127 -38.16 -0.06 -14.99
N ALA A 128 -37.88 1.07 -14.32
CA ALA A 128 -36.54 1.47 -13.90
C ALA A 128 -35.92 0.46 -12.91
N VAL A 129 -34.61 0.23 -13.04
CA VAL A 129 -33.83 -0.55 -12.07
C VAL A 129 -33.48 0.32 -10.85
N ARG A 130 -34.02 -0.01 -9.69
CA ARG A 130 -33.80 0.65 -8.38
C ARG A 130 -32.57 0.09 -7.65
N PHE A 131 -31.41 0.09 -8.30
CA PHE A 131 -30.20 -0.53 -7.74
C PHE A 131 -29.74 0.13 -6.43
N HIS A 132 -29.67 1.46 -6.38
CA HIS A 132 -29.22 2.19 -5.19
C HIS A 132 -30.14 1.95 -3.98
N ASP A 133 -31.45 2.01 -4.20
CA ASP A 133 -32.44 1.70 -3.16
C ASP A 133 -32.27 0.25 -2.68
N GLY A 134 -31.99 -0.67 -3.62
CA GLY A 134 -31.80 -2.07 -3.29
C GLY A 134 -30.59 -2.31 -2.38
N VAL A 135 -29.45 -1.67 -2.69
CA VAL A 135 -28.25 -1.72 -1.84
C VAL A 135 -28.51 -1.07 -0.48
N THR A 136 -29.27 0.03 -0.44
CA THR A 136 -29.65 0.71 0.81
C THR A 136 -30.53 -0.19 1.68
N THR A 137 -31.49 -0.88 1.09
CA THR A 137 -32.31 -1.88 1.79
C THR A 137 -31.44 -3.01 2.32
N LEU A 138 -30.50 -3.55 1.54
CA LEU A 138 -29.58 -4.59 2.03
C LEU A 138 -28.78 -4.13 3.26
N ALA A 139 -28.25 -2.90 3.22
CA ALA A 139 -27.52 -2.33 4.36
C ALA A 139 -28.43 -2.16 5.59
N ALA A 140 -29.67 -1.70 5.41
CA ALA A 140 -30.65 -1.57 6.48
C ALA A 140 -31.04 -2.92 7.11
N GLU A 141 -31.05 -4.00 6.32
CA GLU A 141 -31.25 -5.39 6.77
C GLU A 141 -29.97 -6.01 7.39
N GLY A 142 -28.90 -5.23 7.56
CA GLY A 142 -27.68 -5.64 8.26
C GLY A 142 -26.57 -6.21 7.37
N ALA A 143 -26.68 -6.11 6.04
CA ALA A 143 -25.59 -6.50 5.16
C ALA A 143 -24.38 -5.56 5.35
N THR A 144 -23.27 -6.12 5.81
CA THR A 144 -22.00 -5.38 5.98
C THR A 144 -21.02 -5.61 4.84
N ARG A 145 -21.30 -6.61 4.00
CA ARG A 145 -20.45 -7.09 2.90
C ARG A 145 -21.32 -7.50 1.73
N LEU A 146 -20.90 -7.16 0.50
CA LEU A 146 -21.61 -7.50 -0.73
C LEU A 146 -20.68 -8.20 -1.71
N LEU A 147 -21.20 -9.21 -2.41
CA LEU A 147 -20.50 -9.92 -3.48
C LEU A 147 -21.22 -9.68 -4.81
N GLU A 148 -20.55 -9.05 -5.76
CA GLU A 148 -21.02 -8.92 -7.14
C GLU A 148 -20.61 -10.14 -7.95
N VAL A 149 -21.60 -10.87 -8.45
CA VAL A 149 -21.40 -11.98 -9.39
C VAL A 149 -21.68 -11.51 -10.79
N GLY A 150 -20.61 -11.33 -11.56
CA GLY A 150 -20.67 -10.87 -12.95
C GLY A 150 -19.37 -11.16 -13.69
N PRO A 151 -19.33 -10.94 -15.01
CA PRO A 151 -18.11 -11.09 -15.82
C PRO A 151 -17.12 -9.92 -15.64
N ASP A 152 -17.52 -8.88 -14.93
CA ASP A 152 -16.72 -7.72 -14.54
C ASP A 152 -17.33 -7.12 -13.25
N ALA A 153 -16.62 -6.22 -12.56
CA ALA A 153 -17.10 -5.61 -11.32
C ALA A 153 -17.64 -4.19 -11.53
N VAL A 154 -18.75 -4.09 -12.26
CA VAL A 154 -19.38 -2.81 -12.64
C VAL A 154 -20.21 -2.25 -11.49
N LEU A 155 -20.92 -3.11 -10.76
CA LEU A 155 -21.81 -2.74 -9.66
C LEU A 155 -21.05 -2.42 -8.38
N THR A 156 -19.84 -2.96 -8.24
CA THR A 156 -18.98 -2.80 -7.06
C THR A 156 -18.79 -1.33 -6.70
N ASN A 157 -18.39 -0.50 -7.66
CA ASN A 157 -18.18 0.93 -7.43
C ASN A 157 -19.47 1.69 -7.12
N LEU A 158 -20.62 1.21 -7.63
CA LEU A 158 -21.92 1.85 -7.41
C LEU A 158 -22.48 1.57 -6.00
N ALA A 159 -22.06 0.47 -5.39
CA ALA A 159 -22.53 0.05 -4.06
C ALA A 159 -21.61 0.50 -2.90
N GLN A 160 -20.34 0.84 -3.20
CA GLN A 160 -19.32 1.21 -2.21
C GLN A 160 -19.69 2.41 -1.33
N ASP A 161 -20.46 3.36 -1.85
CA ASP A 161 -20.93 4.53 -1.10
C ASP A 161 -21.94 4.17 0.01
N VAL A 162 -22.53 2.96 -0.04
CA VAL A 162 -23.52 2.48 0.93
C VAL A 162 -22.93 1.40 1.84
N VAL A 163 -22.25 0.41 1.25
CA VAL A 163 -21.57 -0.67 1.98
C VAL A 163 -20.09 -0.63 1.61
N PRO A 164 -19.15 -0.41 2.55
CA PRO A 164 -17.74 -0.28 2.21
C PRO A 164 -17.12 -1.54 1.58
N ASP A 165 -17.50 -2.73 2.08
CA ASP A 165 -16.90 -4.00 1.66
C ASP A 165 -17.70 -4.64 0.52
N VAL A 166 -17.51 -4.14 -0.70
CA VAL A 166 -18.06 -4.73 -1.93
C VAL A 166 -16.95 -5.41 -2.74
N ILE A 167 -17.16 -6.68 -3.09
CA ILE A 167 -16.19 -7.53 -3.77
C ILE A 167 -16.81 -8.04 -5.07
N GLY A 168 -16.12 -7.87 -6.19
CA GLY A 168 -16.51 -8.47 -7.46
C GLY A 168 -15.83 -9.82 -7.67
N THR A 169 -16.55 -10.79 -8.25
CA THR A 169 -16.02 -12.13 -8.53
C THR A 169 -15.10 -12.18 -9.74
N GLN A 170 -15.21 -11.22 -10.67
CA GLN A 170 -14.46 -11.19 -11.92
C GLN A 170 -14.07 -9.77 -12.30
N ARG A 171 -13.02 -9.65 -13.10
CA ARG A 171 -12.68 -8.43 -13.83
C ARG A 171 -12.22 -8.77 -15.23
N ARG A 172 -12.59 -7.93 -16.19
CA ARG A 172 -12.29 -8.15 -17.62
C ARG A 172 -10.80 -8.18 -17.97
N ASP A 173 -9.96 -7.63 -17.10
CA ASP A 173 -8.51 -7.48 -17.27
C ASP A 173 -7.71 -8.53 -16.49
N ARG A 174 -8.38 -9.55 -15.94
CA ARG A 174 -7.76 -10.62 -15.14
C ARG A 174 -8.19 -12.00 -15.65
N ALA A 175 -7.36 -13.00 -15.37
CA ALA A 175 -7.73 -14.40 -15.60
C ALA A 175 -8.90 -14.81 -14.69
N GLU A 176 -9.86 -15.57 -15.23
CA GLU A 176 -11.13 -15.85 -14.54
C GLU A 176 -10.95 -16.62 -13.23
N ASP A 177 -10.04 -17.58 -13.23
CA ASP A 177 -9.67 -18.40 -12.08
C ASP A 177 -8.98 -17.59 -10.99
N ALA A 178 -7.99 -16.77 -11.37
CA ALA A 178 -7.28 -15.89 -10.45
C ALA A 178 -8.20 -14.84 -9.82
N ALA A 179 -9.08 -14.23 -10.60
CA ALA A 179 -10.04 -13.24 -10.10
C ALA A 179 -11.05 -13.85 -9.11
N LEU A 180 -11.51 -15.08 -9.38
CA LEU A 180 -12.39 -15.79 -8.46
C LEU A 180 -11.69 -16.15 -7.15
N VAL A 181 -10.46 -16.67 -7.21
CA VAL A 181 -9.67 -17.00 -6.02
C VAL A 181 -9.38 -15.75 -5.19
N ASP A 182 -9.03 -14.62 -5.82
CA ASP A 182 -8.84 -13.33 -5.15
C ASP A 182 -10.12 -12.88 -4.43
N ALA A 183 -11.28 -12.96 -5.09
CA ALA A 183 -12.56 -12.62 -4.48
C ALA A 183 -12.86 -13.48 -3.23
N VAL A 184 -12.59 -14.79 -3.31
CA VAL A 184 -12.74 -15.73 -2.19
C VAL A 184 -11.77 -15.41 -1.05
N CYS A 185 -10.53 -15.06 -1.35
CA CYS A 185 -9.54 -14.61 -0.37
C CYS A 185 -9.96 -13.29 0.30
N ARG A 186 -10.46 -12.30 -0.46
CA ARG A 186 -10.94 -11.03 0.09
C ARG A 186 -12.15 -11.20 1.00
N LEU A 187 -13.07 -12.11 0.66
CA LEU A 187 -14.17 -12.49 1.55
C LEU A 187 -13.62 -13.06 2.87
N HIS A 188 -12.64 -13.95 2.81
CA HIS A 188 -12.01 -14.52 4.00
C HIS A 188 -11.34 -13.46 4.88
N LEU A 189 -10.57 -12.55 4.28
CA LEU A 189 -9.85 -11.48 4.98
C LEU A 189 -10.79 -10.44 5.62
N THR A 190 -11.96 -10.22 5.02
CA THR A 190 -13.00 -9.35 5.57
C THR A 190 -13.90 -10.07 6.58
N GLY A 191 -13.55 -11.29 6.97
CA GLY A 191 -14.20 -12.06 8.04
C GLY A 191 -15.34 -12.97 7.58
N THR A 192 -15.49 -13.21 6.27
CA THR A 192 -16.44 -14.19 5.69
C THR A 192 -15.64 -15.34 5.08
N GLY A 193 -15.37 -16.39 5.86
CA GLY A 193 -14.64 -17.54 5.35
C GLY A 193 -15.49 -18.40 4.41
N PRO A 194 -15.01 -18.77 3.19
CA PRO A 194 -15.63 -19.82 2.41
C PRO A 194 -15.48 -21.17 3.11
N ASP A 195 -16.29 -22.15 2.71
CA ASP A 195 -16.03 -23.55 3.05
C ASP A 195 -14.82 -24.04 2.23
N TRP A 196 -13.62 -23.90 2.81
CA TRP A 196 -12.36 -24.25 2.15
C TRP A 196 -12.30 -25.70 1.62
N PRO A 197 -12.80 -26.72 2.34
CA PRO A 197 -12.99 -28.06 1.79
C PRO A 197 -13.78 -28.13 0.47
N VAL A 198 -14.76 -27.25 0.26
CA VAL A 198 -15.52 -27.18 -1.00
C VAL A 198 -14.69 -26.53 -2.10
N VAL A 199 -13.97 -25.44 -1.79
CA VAL A 199 -13.11 -24.73 -2.75
C VAL A 199 -11.93 -25.58 -3.20
N PHE A 200 -11.32 -26.32 -2.26
CA PHE A 200 -10.15 -27.17 -2.50
C PHE A 200 -10.49 -28.63 -2.18
N ALA A 201 -11.38 -29.23 -2.95
CA ALA A 201 -11.75 -30.64 -2.78
C ALA A 201 -10.53 -31.56 -2.90
N GLY A 202 -10.24 -32.33 -1.84
CA GLY A 202 -9.04 -33.19 -1.75
C GLY A 202 -7.74 -32.43 -1.46
N GLY A 203 -7.80 -31.11 -1.28
CA GLY A 203 -6.69 -30.30 -0.81
C GLY A 203 -6.36 -30.60 0.66
N ARG A 204 -5.08 -30.67 0.98
CA ARG A 204 -4.62 -30.67 2.36
C ARG A 204 -4.37 -29.23 2.79
N LYS A 205 -4.92 -28.83 3.94
CA LYS A 205 -4.48 -27.59 4.58
C LYS A 205 -3.00 -27.78 4.93
N VAL A 206 -2.14 -27.01 4.27
CA VAL A 206 -0.74 -26.92 4.63
C VAL A 206 -0.57 -25.65 5.44
N ASP A 207 0.27 -25.72 6.48
CA ASP A 207 0.75 -24.48 7.05
C ASP A 207 1.48 -23.74 5.93
N LEU A 208 1.18 -22.44 5.79
CA LEU A 208 1.97 -21.58 4.92
C LEU A 208 3.45 -21.77 5.31
N PRO A 209 4.39 -21.70 4.34
CA PRO A 209 5.80 -21.67 4.69
C PRO A 209 5.97 -20.54 5.69
N THR A 210 6.28 -20.88 6.94
CA THR A 210 6.64 -19.81 7.87
C THR A 210 7.95 -19.27 7.32
N TYR A 211 7.98 -17.96 7.11
CA TYR A 211 9.15 -17.11 7.23
C TYR A 211 10.44 -17.88 7.63
N PRO A 212 11.53 -17.83 6.82
CA PRO A 212 12.71 -18.68 6.98
C PRO A 212 13.56 -18.36 8.23
N PHE A 213 13.11 -17.46 9.10
CA PHE A 213 13.83 -17.09 10.30
C PHE A 213 13.35 -17.94 11.49
N ARG A 214 14.15 -18.96 11.80
CA ARG A 214 14.32 -19.68 13.07
C ARG A 214 13.02 -19.93 13.88
N ARG A 215 12.46 -21.15 13.76
CA ARG A 215 11.36 -21.64 14.60
C ARG A 215 11.86 -22.13 15.96
N ASP A 216 12.11 -21.21 16.88
CA ASP A 216 11.72 -21.45 18.27
C ASP A 216 10.29 -20.93 18.45
N ARG A 217 9.39 -21.77 18.96
CA ARG A 217 8.00 -21.38 19.27
C ARG A 217 8.01 -20.39 20.44
N HIS A 218 8.00 -19.10 20.14
CA HIS A 218 7.91 -18.03 21.16
C HIS A 218 6.48 -17.68 21.58
N TRP A 219 5.48 -18.27 20.94
CA TRP A 219 4.09 -17.99 21.22
C TRP A 219 3.46 -19.24 21.86
N GLU A 220 3.09 -19.03 23.12
CA GLU A 220 2.29 -19.84 24.05
C GLU A 220 3.00 -20.90 24.94
N ASP A 221 4.04 -21.63 24.50
CA ASP A 221 4.54 -22.79 25.28
C ASP A 221 6.06 -22.85 25.62
N ALA A 222 6.79 -21.73 25.69
CA ALA A 222 8.21 -21.75 26.09
C ALA A 222 8.39 -21.68 27.63
N PRO A 223 9.08 -22.64 28.30
CA PRO A 223 9.31 -22.62 29.75
C PRO A 223 10.09 -21.40 30.23
N ILE A 224 10.91 -20.79 29.36
CA ILE A 224 11.67 -19.57 29.65
C ILE A 224 10.74 -18.35 29.71
N LEU A 225 9.77 -18.24 28.79
CA LEU A 225 8.73 -17.20 28.87
C LEU A 225 7.73 -17.48 30.00
N GLN A 226 7.53 -18.71 30.43
CA GLN A 226 6.76 -19.01 31.63
C GLN A 226 7.53 -18.66 32.90
N ALA A 227 8.86 -18.83 32.91
CA ALA A 227 9.73 -18.36 33.98
C ALA A 227 9.86 -16.83 33.99
N GLU A 228 9.90 -16.18 32.82
CA GLU A 228 9.96 -14.72 32.65
C GLU A 228 8.59 -14.05 32.83
N ARG A 229 7.47 -14.67 32.43
CA ARG A 229 6.10 -14.23 32.79
C ARG A 229 5.80 -14.53 34.24
N SER A 230 6.32 -15.61 34.82
CA SER A 230 6.25 -15.81 36.26
C SER A 230 7.18 -14.85 37.00
N ALA A 231 8.29 -14.42 36.41
CA ALA A 231 9.15 -13.38 36.95
C ALA A 231 8.56 -11.98 36.76
N ALA A 232 7.86 -11.71 35.64
CA ALA A 232 7.18 -10.45 35.32
C ALA A 232 5.83 -10.32 36.05
N ALA A 233 5.10 -11.42 36.25
CA ALA A 233 3.95 -11.50 37.14
C ALA A 233 4.38 -11.43 38.61
N ARG A 234 5.59 -11.91 38.97
CA ARG A 234 6.22 -11.63 40.27
C ARG A 234 6.85 -10.23 40.35
N ALA A 235 6.96 -9.50 39.23
CA ALA A 235 7.54 -8.16 39.15
C ALA A 235 6.51 -7.04 38.83
N GLY A 236 5.21 -7.35 38.86
CA GLY A 236 4.12 -6.37 38.85
C GLY A 236 3.75 -5.83 37.46
N GLY A 237 2.73 -6.43 36.84
CA GLY A 237 2.09 -5.90 35.63
C GLY A 237 0.75 -5.25 35.94
N ASP A 238 0.74 -3.91 36.02
CA ASP A 238 -0.42 -3.04 36.33
C ASP A 238 -1.63 -3.17 35.38
N ALA A 239 -1.51 -3.72 34.17
CA ALA A 239 -2.57 -3.63 33.15
C ALA A 239 -3.85 -4.45 33.45
N ALA A 240 -3.80 -5.35 34.43
CA ALA A 240 -4.94 -6.18 34.86
C ALA A 240 -5.36 -5.94 36.32
N ASP A 241 -4.81 -4.91 36.97
CA ASP A 241 -5.19 -4.57 38.33
C ASP A 241 -6.50 -3.75 38.33
N PRO A 242 -7.58 -4.21 39.00
CA PRO A 242 -8.83 -3.47 39.13
C PRO A 242 -8.65 -2.06 39.68
N PHE A 243 -7.57 -1.80 40.43
CA PHE A 243 -7.23 -0.46 40.92
C PHE A 243 -7.12 0.57 39.79
N TRP A 244 -6.50 0.21 38.65
CA TRP A 244 -6.30 1.14 37.53
C TRP A 244 -7.57 1.38 36.70
N GLU A 245 -8.58 0.53 36.84
CA GLU A 245 -9.93 0.81 36.32
C GLU A 245 -10.57 1.95 37.12
N LEU A 246 -10.53 1.87 38.45
CA LEU A 246 -11.03 2.92 39.35
C LEU A 246 -10.31 4.26 39.15
N VAL A 247 -8.99 4.24 38.95
CA VAL A 247 -8.21 5.46 38.68
C VAL A 247 -8.57 6.07 37.33
N ARG A 248 -8.81 5.26 36.28
CA ARG A 248 -9.23 5.75 34.95
C ARG A 248 -10.63 6.33 34.95
N ASP A 249 -11.56 5.66 35.64
CA ASP A 249 -12.94 6.14 35.80
C ASP A 249 -13.04 7.34 36.75
N GLN A 250 -11.92 7.73 37.36
CA GLN A 250 -11.80 8.79 38.36
C GLN A 250 -12.77 8.59 39.55
N ASP A 251 -13.00 7.34 39.95
CA ASP A 251 -13.79 6.99 41.13
C ASP A 251 -12.98 7.25 42.41
N VAL A 252 -12.94 8.53 42.81
CA VAL A 252 -12.17 9.01 43.97
C VAL A 252 -12.53 8.24 45.24
N THR A 253 -13.81 7.93 45.45
CA THR A 253 -14.29 7.24 46.66
C THR A 253 -13.80 5.79 46.68
N ALA A 254 -13.90 5.07 45.56
CA ALA A 254 -13.40 3.70 45.47
C ALA A 254 -11.86 3.64 45.55
N VAL A 255 -11.16 4.61 44.96
CA VAL A 255 -9.70 4.73 45.08
C VAL A 255 -9.29 5.00 46.53
N ALA A 256 -9.96 5.93 47.23
CA ALA A 256 -9.68 6.24 48.63
C ALA A 256 -9.92 5.03 49.55
N ALA A 257 -11.02 4.30 49.33
CA ALA A 257 -11.32 3.07 50.05
C ALA A 257 -10.26 1.98 49.79
N THR A 258 -9.80 1.82 48.55
CA THR A 258 -8.77 0.84 48.17
C THR A 258 -7.41 1.16 48.78
N LEU A 259 -7.05 2.45 48.88
CA LEU A 259 -5.80 2.92 49.49
C LEU A 259 -5.87 3.04 51.02
N GLY A 260 -7.06 2.88 51.63
CA GLY A 260 -7.28 3.08 53.07
C GLY A 260 -7.13 4.52 53.54
N VAL A 261 -7.34 5.50 52.65
CA VAL A 261 -7.21 6.93 52.94
C VAL A 261 -8.60 7.50 53.24
N THR A 262 -8.74 8.21 54.36
CA THR A 262 -10.02 8.80 54.80
C THR A 262 -10.22 10.24 54.30
N ASP A 263 -9.16 10.88 53.82
CA ASP A 263 -9.17 12.24 53.28
C ASP A 263 -9.36 12.23 51.75
N GLU A 264 -10.61 12.04 51.32
CA GLU A 264 -11.00 12.01 49.90
C GLU A 264 -10.56 13.25 49.09
N PRO A 265 -10.59 14.50 49.63
CA PRO A 265 -10.08 15.68 48.91
C PRO A 265 -8.62 15.56 48.46
N SER A 266 -7.75 14.95 49.27
CA SER A 266 -6.34 14.72 48.90
C SER A 266 -6.21 13.66 47.80
N VAL A 267 -7.07 12.65 47.80
CA VAL A 267 -7.14 11.64 46.73
C VAL A 267 -7.64 12.26 45.43
N ALA A 268 -8.70 13.08 45.50
CA ALA A 268 -9.27 13.79 44.34
C ALA A 268 -8.24 14.67 43.62
N ALA A 269 -7.30 15.27 44.36
CA ALA A 269 -6.25 16.12 43.79
C ALA A 269 -5.21 15.33 42.95
N VAL A 270 -5.02 14.03 43.24
CA VAL A 270 -3.94 13.23 42.64
C VAL A 270 -4.47 12.24 41.60
N VAL A 271 -5.71 11.75 41.72
CA VAL A 271 -6.30 10.76 40.81
C VAL A 271 -6.21 11.16 39.34
N PRO A 272 -6.53 12.40 38.91
CA PRO A 272 -6.37 12.79 37.51
C PRO A 272 -4.92 12.72 37.01
N ALA A 273 -3.95 13.13 37.85
CA ALA A 273 -2.54 13.06 37.52
C ALA A 273 -2.04 11.61 37.43
N LEU A 274 -2.55 10.73 38.30
CA LEU A 274 -2.25 9.31 38.35
C LEU A 274 -2.84 8.56 37.14
N ALA A 275 -4.07 8.89 36.73
CA ALA A 275 -4.71 8.39 35.52
C ALA A 275 -3.90 8.77 34.28
N ALA A 276 -3.56 10.06 34.13
CA ALA A 276 -2.74 10.55 33.02
C ALA A 276 -1.33 9.92 33.03
N TRP A 277 -0.75 9.65 34.20
CA TRP A 277 0.53 8.93 34.30
C TRP A 277 0.40 7.48 33.83
N HIS A 278 -0.65 6.78 34.24
CA HIS A 278 -0.88 5.39 33.85
C HIS A 278 -1.14 5.25 32.36
N GLU A 279 -1.97 6.12 31.78
CA GLU A 279 -2.22 6.17 30.33
C GLU A 279 -0.93 6.40 29.55
N ARG A 280 -0.10 7.37 29.96
CA ARG A 280 1.23 7.60 29.34
C ARG A 280 2.13 6.37 29.45
N ARG A 281 2.11 5.68 30.60
CA ARG A 281 2.91 4.46 30.83
C ARG A 281 2.45 3.30 29.95
N GLN A 282 1.13 3.09 29.82
CA GLN A 282 0.56 2.05 28.96
C GLN A 282 0.82 2.34 27.48
N ALA A 283 0.62 3.58 27.04
CA ALA A 283 0.95 4.01 25.69
C ALA A 283 2.46 3.81 25.39
N GLY A 284 3.33 4.13 26.35
CA GLY A 284 4.77 3.89 26.24
C GLY A 284 5.14 2.42 26.17
N ALA A 285 4.49 1.55 26.97
CA ALA A 285 4.73 0.11 26.95
C ALA A 285 4.23 -0.55 25.65
N ALA A 286 3.08 -0.13 25.14
CA ALA A 286 2.56 -0.59 23.84
C ALA A 286 3.49 -0.15 22.69
N ALA A 287 3.93 1.11 22.70
CA ALA A 287 4.87 1.63 21.72
C ALA A 287 6.22 0.90 21.76
N ASP A 288 6.69 0.50 22.95
CA ASP A 288 7.93 -0.28 23.10
C ASP A 288 7.86 -1.62 22.37
N GLY A 289 6.71 -2.31 22.45
CA GLY A 289 6.44 -3.56 21.75
C GLY A 289 6.41 -3.46 20.21
N TRP A 290 6.33 -2.24 19.66
CA TRP A 290 6.35 -2.01 18.21
C TRP A 290 7.75 -1.76 17.67
N ARG A 291 8.76 -1.59 18.54
CA ARG A 291 10.10 -1.19 18.13
C ARG A 291 10.88 -2.37 17.57
N HIS A 292 11.36 -2.20 16.35
CA HIS A 292 12.18 -3.20 15.68
C HIS A 292 13.42 -2.53 15.09
N ARG A 293 14.45 -3.34 14.81
CA ARG A 293 15.64 -2.93 14.08
C ARG A 293 16.09 -4.02 13.13
N VAL A 294 16.77 -3.61 12.07
CA VAL A 294 17.44 -4.54 11.16
C VAL A 294 18.79 -4.94 11.76
N THR A 295 19.09 -6.24 11.72
CA THR A 295 20.40 -6.79 12.08
C THR A 295 20.91 -7.69 10.95
N TRP A 296 22.20 -8.00 10.99
CA TRP A 296 22.88 -8.83 10.00
C TRP A 296 23.53 -10.00 10.72
N GLU A 297 22.98 -11.20 10.56
CA GLU A 297 23.46 -12.41 11.20
C GLU A 297 24.48 -13.13 10.31
N PRO A 298 25.64 -13.58 10.85
CA PRO A 298 26.59 -14.36 10.08
C PRO A 298 25.94 -15.63 9.51
N LEU A 299 26.13 -15.85 8.21
CA LEU A 299 25.71 -17.08 7.54
C LEU A 299 26.78 -18.16 7.71
N ALA A 300 26.35 -19.41 7.83
CA ALA A 300 27.27 -20.53 7.80
C ALA A 300 27.99 -20.54 6.44
N PRO A 301 29.30 -20.88 6.40
CA PRO A 301 29.99 -21.01 5.12
C PRO A 301 29.31 -22.10 4.30
N ALA A 302 28.72 -21.71 3.16
CA ALA A 302 28.25 -22.67 2.19
C ALA A 302 29.45 -23.46 1.65
N ALA A 303 29.32 -24.78 1.54
CA ALA A 303 30.30 -25.57 0.81
C ALA A 303 30.28 -25.08 -0.64
N THR A 304 31.43 -24.66 -1.20
CA THR A 304 31.50 -24.18 -2.59
C THR A 304 30.99 -25.28 -3.51
N PRO A 305 29.77 -25.20 -4.06
CA PRO A 305 29.34 -26.18 -5.04
C PRO A 305 30.21 -25.96 -6.29
N ALA A 306 30.37 -26.98 -7.12
CA ALA A 306 30.77 -26.74 -8.49
C ALA A 306 29.60 -26.01 -9.16
N LEU A 307 29.63 -24.67 -9.20
CA LEU A 307 28.68 -23.93 -10.01
C LEU A 307 28.95 -24.26 -11.47
N GLY A 308 27.97 -24.91 -12.09
CA GLY A 308 27.84 -25.00 -13.53
C GLY A 308 26.56 -24.27 -13.93
N GLY A 309 26.53 -23.75 -15.15
CA GLY A 309 25.36 -23.09 -15.69
C GLY A 309 25.71 -21.84 -16.48
N HIS A 310 24.78 -21.45 -17.35
CA HIS A 310 24.84 -20.26 -18.17
C HIS A 310 24.13 -19.11 -17.45
N TRP A 311 24.84 -18.01 -17.23
CA TRP A 311 24.33 -16.83 -16.54
C TRP A 311 24.33 -15.63 -17.47
N LEU A 312 23.26 -14.83 -17.39
CA LEU A 312 23.19 -13.54 -18.04
C LEU A 312 23.62 -12.44 -17.05
N ALA A 313 24.74 -11.77 -17.32
CA ALA A 313 25.13 -10.59 -16.55
C ALA A 313 24.64 -9.30 -17.23
N VAL A 314 23.78 -8.56 -16.56
CA VAL A 314 23.29 -7.26 -17.03
C VAL A 314 24.12 -6.16 -16.35
N VAL A 315 24.85 -5.38 -17.14
CA VAL A 315 25.83 -4.38 -16.67
C VAL A 315 25.53 -2.99 -17.23
N PRO A 316 25.90 -1.89 -16.56
CA PRO A 316 25.79 -0.55 -17.13
C PRO A 316 26.60 -0.42 -18.42
N ALA A 317 26.13 0.40 -19.36
CA ALA A 317 26.89 0.75 -20.55
C ALA A 317 28.09 1.63 -20.16
N GLY A 318 29.29 1.05 -20.23
CA GLY A 318 30.55 1.70 -19.89
C GLY A 318 31.55 0.73 -19.25
N ASP A 319 32.80 1.14 -19.16
CA ASP A 319 33.84 0.36 -18.48
C ASP A 319 33.86 0.70 -16.99
N ASP A 320 33.50 -0.26 -16.14
CA ASP A 320 33.69 -0.20 -14.69
C ASP A 320 34.65 -1.31 -14.24
N PRO A 321 35.85 -0.96 -13.73
CA PRO A 321 36.83 -1.95 -13.28
C PRO A 321 36.28 -2.90 -12.21
N TRP A 322 35.37 -2.43 -11.36
CA TRP A 322 34.78 -3.26 -10.31
C TRP A 322 33.89 -4.36 -10.91
N THR A 323 33.02 -4.00 -11.86
CA THR A 323 32.21 -4.94 -12.65
C THR A 323 33.09 -5.98 -13.36
N THR A 324 34.19 -5.56 -13.98
CA THR A 324 35.14 -6.49 -14.63
C THR A 324 35.73 -7.49 -13.64
N VAL A 325 36.15 -7.05 -12.46
CA VAL A 325 36.73 -7.92 -11.42
C VAL A 325 35.71 -8.95 -10.92
N VAL A 326 34.46 -8.53 -10.67
CA VAL A 326 33.38 -9.43 -10.22
C VAL A 326 33.10 -10.50 -11.28
N LEU A 327 32.92 -10.11 -12.54
CA LEU A 327 32.60 -11.05 -13.62
C LEU A 327 33.77 -12.02 -13.91
N ALA A 328 35.00 -11.52 -13.93
CA ALA A 328 36.18 -12.36 -14.13
C ALA A 328 36.31 -13.39 -12.99
N GLY A 329 36.16 -12.96 -11.74
CA GLY A 329 36.25 -13.87 -10.61
C GLY A 329 35.11 -14.90 -10.56
N LEU A 330 33.90 -14.56 -10.99
CA LEU A 330 32.81 -15.54 -11.13
C LEU A 330 33.12 -16.57 -12.22
N THR A 331 33.72 -16.13 -13.33
CA THR A 331 34.18 -17.03 -14.40
C THR A 331 35.27 -17.98 -13.90
N ASP A 332 36.21 -17.48 -13.09
CA ASP A 332 37.25 -18.30 -12.44
C ASP A 332 36.67 -19.36 -11.48
N HIS A 333 35.46 -19.13 -10.95
CA HIS A 333 34.72 -20.09 -10.12
C HIS A 333 33.80 -21.02 -10.94
N GLY A 334 33.89 -21.00 -12.28
CA GLY A 334 33.23 -21.95 -13.17
C GLY A 334 31.91 -21.49 -13.80
N LEU A 335 31.46 -20.26 -13.54
CA LEU A 335 30.24 -19.72 -14.18
C LEU A 335 30.53 -19.35 -15.64
N THR A 336 29.66 -19.76 -16.57
CA THR A 336 29.67 -19.24 -17.93
C THR A 336 28.80 -17.99 -17.97
N VAL A 337 29.40 -16.82 -18.17
CA VAL A 337 28.68 -15.54 -18.10
C VAL A 337 28.63 -14.86 -19.47
N ASP A 338 27.41 -14.62 -19.95
CA ASP A 338 27.15 -13.77 -21.10
C ASP A 338 26.76 -12.36 -20.64
N THR A 339 27.50 -11.36 -21.09
CA THR A 339 27.25 -9.96 -20.70
C THR A 339 26.24 -9.27 -21.62
N LEU A 340 25.37 -8.45 -21.04
CA LEU A 340 24.44 -7.54 -21.70
C LEU A 340 24.66 -6.14 -21.12
N ALA A 341 25.15 -5.22 -21.96
CA ALA A 341 25.27 -3.82 -21.58
C ALA A 341 23.92 -3.10 -21.71
N ALA A 342 23.49 -2.42 -20.66
CA ALA A 342 22.24 -1.66 -20.60
C ALA A 342 22.54 -0.15 -20.46
N PRO A 343 21.89 0.71 -21.27
CA PRO A 343 21.97 2.16 -21.08
C PRO A 343 21.53 2.61 -19.68
N ALA A 344 22.08 3.73 -19.21
CA ALA A 344 21.84 4.24 -17.85
C ALA A 344 20.39 4.65 -17.56
N THR A 345 19.60 4.87 -18.61
CA THR A 345 18.18 5.26 -18.56
C THR A 345 17.30 4.28 -19.36
N ALA A 346 17.78 3.04 -19.57
CA ALA A 346 17.08 2.06 -20.40
C ALA A 346 15.69 1.74 -19.84
N GLY A 347 14.68 1.84 -20.71
CA GLY A 347 13.30 1.48 -20.40
C GLY A 347 12.97 0.02 -20.71
N ARG A 348 11.79 -0.43 -20.27
CA ARG A 348 11.27 -1.80 -20.46
C ARG A 348 11.42 -2.31 -21.88
N THR A 349 10.96 -1.54 -22.87
CA THR A 349 10.97 -1.94 -24.28
C THR A 349 12.38 -2.11 -24.84
N GLU A 350 13.31 -1.24 -24.46
CA GLU A 350 14.70 -1.30 -24.90
C GLU A 350 15.40 -2.53 -24.31
N LEU A 351 15.24 -2.76 -23.00
CA LEU A 351 15.78 -3.94 -22.33
C LEU A 351 15.18 -5.25 -22.90
N ALA A 352 13.87 -5.29 -23.16
CA ALA A 352 13.23 -6.45 -23.79
C ALA A 352 13.79 -6.73 -25.20
N GLY A 353 14.09 -5.67 -25.96
CA GLY A 353 14.78 -5.78 -27.25
C GLY A 353 16.18 -6.38 -27.13
N LEU A 354 16.96 -5.99 -26.11
CA LEU A 354 18.30 -6.54 -25.85
C LEU A 354 18.28 -8.00 -25.35
N LEU A 355 17.18 -8.43 -24.72
CA LEU A 355 16.95 -9.79 -24.26
C LEU A 355 16.43 -10.72 -25.37
N THR A 356 15.87 -10.16 -26.46
CA THR A 356 15.28 -10.94 -27.54
C THR A 356 16.30 -11.86 -28.22
N GLY A 357 15.97 -13.14 -28.36
CA GLY A 357 16.82 -14.14 -29.03
C GLY A 357 17.98 -14.66 -28.19
N ARG A 358 18.06 -14.27 -26.91
CA ARG A 358 18.97 -14.91 -25.95
C ARG A 358 18.42 -16.27 -25.53
N GLY A 359 19.30 -17.24 -25.37
CA GLY A 359 18.94 -18.60 -24.95
C GLY A 359 18.46 -18.66 -23.49
N ALA A 360 18.09 -19.85 -23.05
CA ALA A 360 17.78 -20.08 -21.64
C ALA A 360 19.03 -19.84 -20.78
N ALA A 361 18.87 -19.05 -19.71
CA ALA A 361 19.87 -18.85 -18.67
C ALA A 361 19.42 -19.57 -17.39
N ASP A 362 20.39 -20.06 -16.62
CA ASP A 362 20.16 -20.66 -15.31
C ASP A 362 20.02 -19.59 -14.21
N GLY A 363 20.50 -18.37 -14.46
CA GLY A 363 20.38 -17.22 -13.57
C GLY A 363 20.67 -15.89 -14.27
N VAL A 364 20.18 -14.80 -13.68
CA VAL A 364 20.46 -13.43 -14.14
C VAL A 364 21.16 -12.67 -13.03
N LEU A 365 22.30 -12.07 -13.33
CA LEU A 365 23.06 -11.22 -12.41
C LEU A 365 22.98 -9.76 -12.87
N SER A 366 22.31 -8.91 -12.12
CA SER A 366 22.27 -7.47 -12.37
C SER A 366 23.36 -6.76 -11.57
N LEU A 367 24.29 -6.12 -12.29
CA LEU A 367 25.32 -5.22 -11.75
C LEU A 367 24.96 -3.76 -12.07
N LEU A 368 23.67 -3.47 -12.30
CA LEU A 368 23.21 -2.15 -12.76
C LEU A 368 23.23 -1.06 -11.68
N ALA A 369 23.03 -1.43 -10.41
CA ALA A 369 22.79 -0.47 -9.34
C ALA A 369 23.90 0.60 -9.21
N PRO A 370 25.22 0.28 -9.27
CA PRO A 370 26.29 1.27 -9.14
C PRO A 370 26.32 2.37 -10.21
N GLY A 371 25.61 2.23 -11.33
CA GLY A 371 25.71 3.15 -12.48
C GLY A 371 24.39 3.55 -13.12
N THR A 372 23.24 3.19 -12.53
CA THR A 372 21.92 3.45 -13.12
C THR A 372 20.91 3.91 -12.08
N GLU A 373 19.83 4.53 -12.55
CA GLU A 373 18.70 4.88 -11.70
C GLU A 373 17.89 3.63 -11.28
N PRO A 374 17.22 3.64 -10.12
CA PRO A 374 16.41 2.51 -9.64
C PRO A 374 15.33 2.06 -10.62
N ALA A 375 14.82 2.97 -11.45
CA ALA A 375 13.84 2.68 -12.48
C ALA A 375 14.36 1.71 -13.55
N VAL A 376 15.68 1.65 -13.80
CA VAL A 376 16.28 0.68 -14.74
C VAL A 376 16.22 -0.73 -14.17
N THR A 377 16.42 -0.91 -12.87
CA THR A 377 16.21 -2.20 -12.21
C THR A 377 14.75 -2.64 -12.30
N ALA A 378 13.80 -1.72 -12.11
CA ALA A 378 12.38 -2.00 -12.33
C ALA A 378 12.12 -2.46 -13.78
N ALA A 379 12.65 -1.72 -14.75
CA ALA A 379 12.53 -2.03 -16.16
C ALA A 379 13.16 -3.39 -16.52
N LEU A 380 14.25 -3.79 -15.88
CA LEU A 380 14.85 -5.12 -16.06
C LEU A 380 13.91 -6.22 -15.58
N VAL A 381 13.30 -6.09 -14.40
CA VAL A 381 12.33 -7.08 -13.88
C VAL A 381 11.13 -7.24 -14.82
N GLN A 382 10.65 -6.13 -15.38
CA GLN A 382 9.57 -6.11 -16.37
C GLN A 382 10.00 -6.78 -17.69
N ALA A 383 11.17 -6.42 -18.21
CA ALA A 383 11.69 -6.92 -19.47
C ALA A 383 12.00 -8.43 -19.44
N LEU A 384 12.47 -8.96 -18.31
CA LEU A 384 12.62 -10.40 -18.10
C LEU A 384 11.27 -11.13 -18.21
N GLY A 385 10.21 -10.54 -17.62
CA GLY A 385 8.84 -11.03 -17.75
C GLY A 385 8.36 -11.02 -19.21
N ASP A 386 8.55 -9.91 -19.93
CA ASP A 386 8.19 -9.78 -21.35
C ASP A 386 8.91 -10.80 -22.23
N ALA A 387 10.17 -11.10 -21.93
CA ALA A 387 10.99 -12.07 -22.64
C ALA A 387 10.68 -13.53 -22.24
N GLY A 388 9.81 -13.75 -21.24
CA GLY A 388 9.51 -15.09 -20.71
C GLY A 388 10.69 -15.75 -19.98
N ILE A 389 11.66 -14.95 -19.50
CA ILE A 389 12.83 -15.44 -18.77
C ILE A 389 12.47 -15.57 -17.30
N THR A 390 12.34 -16.81 -16.83
CA THR A 390 12.01 -17.15 -15.43
C THR A 390 13.24 -17.46 -14.57
N ALA A 391 14.44 -17.21 -15.10
CA ALA A 391 15.67 -17.42 -14.35
C ALA A 391 15.75 -16.45 -13.16
N PRO A 392 16.26 -16.90 -11.99
CA PRO A 392 16.32 -16.06 -10.79
C PRO A 392 17.23 -14.85 -11.00
N LEU A 393 16.67 -13.66 -10.80
CA LEU A 393 17.39 -12.38 -10.84
C LEU A 393 18.05 -12.07 -9.49
N TRP A 394 19.37 -11.91 -9.50
CA TRP A 394 20.15 -11.40 -8.40
C TRP A 394 20.61 -9.98 -8.67
N CYS A 395 20.19 -9.03 -7.83
CA CYS A 395 20.61 -7.64 -7.92
C CYS A 395 21.77 -7.37 -6.96
N VAL A 396 22.90 -6.96 -7.52
CA VAL A 396 24.13 -6.70 -6.77
C VAL A 396 24.30 -5.20 -6.55
N THR A 397 24.57 -4.81 -5.31
CA THR A 397 24.97 -3.46 -4.94
C THR A 397 26.38 -3.42 -4.37
N ARG A 398 26.96 -2.22 -4.28
CA ARG A 398 28.32 -1.96 -3.80
C ARG A 398 28.27 -0.93 -2.67
N ASP A 399 28.56 -1.35 -1.45
CA ASP A 399 28.51 -0.56 -0.21
C ASP A 399 27.25 0.32 -0.09
N ALA A 400 26.10 -0.25 -0.47
CA ALA A 400 24.81 0.43 -0.43
C ALA A 400 24.08 0.28 0.92
N VAL A 401 24.58 -0.60 1.79
CA VAL A 401 23.92 -1.00 3.03
C VAL A 401 24.88 -1.02 4.20
N ALA A 402 24.47 -0.41 5.31
CA ALA A 402 25.18 -0.53 6.58
C ALA A 402 24.87 -1.89 7.23
N HIS A 403 25.89 -2.74 7.38
CA HIS A 403 25.77 -4.04 8.04
C HIS A 403 26.15 -4.02 9.53
N GLY A 404 26.40 -2.83 10.07
CA GLY A 404 26.69 -2.60 11.49
C GLY A 404 27.06 -1.14 11.76
N PRO A 405 27.22 -0.75 13.04
CA PRO A 405 27.41 0.66 13.44
C PRO A 405 28.68 1.33 12.89
N ALA A 406 29.69 0.55 12.51
CA ALA A 406 30.94 1.04 11.96
C ALA A 406 30.99 0.99 10.42
N ALA A 407 29.94 0.49 9.76
CA ALA A 407 29.91 0.34 8.32
C ALA A 407 29.49 1.66 7.67
N ALA A 408 30.36 2.23 6.84
CA ALA A 408 30.03 3.40 6.03
C ALA A 408 29.26 2.97 4.77
N VAL A 409 28.17 3.69 4.45
CA VAL A 409 27.46 3.57 3.19
C VAL A 409 28.08 4.54 2.19
N THR A 410 28.87 4.02 1.25
CA THR A 410 29.49 4.85 0.19
C THR A 410 28.71 4.78 -1.12
N GLY A 411 27.90 3.74 -1.30
CA GLY A 411 27.04 3.51 -2.46
C GLY A 411 25.60 3.99 -2.27
N LEU A 412 25.38 5.12 -1.59
CA LEU A 412 24.04 5.58 -1.17
C LEU A 412 23.00 5.62 -2.32
N ALA A 413 23.40 6.02 -3.52
CA ALA A 413 22.52 6.07 -4.70
C ALA A 413 21.91 4.70 -5.07
N GLN A 414 22.50 3.60 -4.60
CA GLN A 414 22.09 2.23 -4.89
C GLN A 414 21.10 1.68 -3.85
N ALA A 415 21.01 2.29 -2.67
CA ALA A 415 20.10 1.87 -1.61
C ALA A 415 18.63 1.69 -2.03
N PRO A 416 18.07 2.52 -2.95
CA PRO A 416 16.69 2.33 -3.40
C PRO A 416 16.43 0.95 -4.05
N VAL A 417 17.46 0.32 -4.64
CA VAL A 417 17.34 -1.03 -5.23
C VAL A 417 16.96 -2.07 -4.18
N TRP A 418 17.39 -1.89 -2.92
CA TRP A 418 17.03 -2.80 -1.83
C TRP A 418 15.54 -2.70 -1.46
N GLY A 419 15.00 -1.49 -1.41
CA GLY A 419 13.58 -1.27 -1.18
C GLY A 419 12.72 -1.84 -2.31
N LEU A 420 13.09 -1.54 -3.56
CA LEU A 420 12.46 -2.08 -4.75
C LEU A 420 12.52 -3.61 -4.80
N GLY A 421 13.69 -4.20 -4.53
CA GLY A 421 13.93 -5.63 -4.65
C GLY A 421 13.10 -6.46 -3.67
N ARG A 422 12.88 -5.94 -2.45
CA ARG A 422 11.94 -6.56 -1.50
C ARG A 422 10.51 -6.60 -2.02
N VAL A 423 10.08 -5.59 -2.77
CA VAL A 423 8.75 -5.60 -3.42
C VAL A 423 8.73 -6.54 -4.61
N ALA A 424 9.80 -6.56 -5.42
CA ALA A 424 9.93 -7.51 -6.54
C ALA A 424 9.87 -8.97 -6.08
N ALA A 425 10.45 -9.29 -4.91
CA ALA A 425 10.35 -10.62 -4.31
C ALA A 425 8.90 -11.04 -3.99
N LEU A 426 8.04 -10.09 -3.61
CA LEU A 426 6.63 -10.33 -3.30
C LEU A 426 5.77 -10.44 -4.55
N GLU A 427 6.04 -9.62 -5.57
CA GLU A 427 5.23 -9.53 -6.79
C GLU A 427 5.65 -10.53 -7.88
N HIS A 428 6.93 -10.89 -7.93
CA HIS A 428 7.52 -11.77 -8.93
C HIS A 428 8.40 -12.87 -8.32
N PRO A 429 7.88 -13.68 -7.36
CA PRO A 429 8.64 -14.74 -6.71
C PRO A 429 9.08 -15.86 -7.67
N ASP A 430 8.46 -15.95 -8.84
CA ASP A 430 8.77 -16.90 -9.91
C ASP A 430 10.15 -16.69 -10.55
N ARG A 431 10.67 -15.46 -10.51
CA ARG A 431 11.91 -15.06 -11.19
C ARG A 431 12.84 -14.20 -10.34
N TRP A 432 12.56 -14.07 -9.05
CA TRP A 432 13.39 -13.30 -8.12
C TRP A 432 14.37 -14.21 -7.38
N GLY A 433 15.66 -13.90 -7.47
CA GLY A 433 16.71 -14.58 -6.73
C GLY A 433 17.01 -13.90 -5.41
N GLY A 434 17.41 -12.62 -5.46
CA GLY A 434 17.72 -11.87 -4.24
C GLY A 434 18.53 -10.59 -4.45
N LEU A 435 18.90 -9.98 -3.33
CA LEU A 435 19.73 -8.79 -3.18
C LEU A 435 21.04 -9.19 -2.51
N VAL A 436 22.16 -8.73 -3.07
CA VAL A 436 23.47 -8.93 -2.48
C VAL A 436 24.30 -7.65 -2.50
N ASP A 437 24.84 -7.24 -1.35
CA ASP A 437 25.72 -6.08 -1.26
C ASP A 437 27.18 -6.53 -1.07
N LEU A 438 28.06 -6.00 -1.89
CA LEU A 438 29.50 -6.29 -1.92
C LEU A 438 30.31 -5.07 -1.44
N PRO A 439 31.53 -5.26 -0.92
CA PRO A 439 32.41 -4.15 -0.59
C PRO A 439 32.91 -3.44 -1.86
N ALA A 440 33.18 -2.14 -1.75
CA ALA A 440 33.74 -1.38 -2.84
C ALA A 440 35.09 -1.89 -3.33
N GLU A 441 35.86 -2.52 -2.45
CA GLU A 441 37.06 -3.25 -2.78
C GLU A 441 36.76 -4.75 -2.66
N THR A 442 36.69 -5.42 -3.81
CA THR A 442 36.31 -6.84 -3.89
C THR A 442 37.53 -7.69 -4.20
N GLY A 443 37.77 -8.73 -3.38
CA GLY A 443 38.84 -9.70 -3.56
C GLY A 443 38.34 -11.14 -3.79
N PRO A 444 39.25 -12.09 -4.05
CA PRO A 444 38.89 -13.48 -4.41
C PRO A 444 37.99 -14.18 -3.39
N GLN A 445 38.19 -13.94 -2.09
CA GLN A 445 37.36 -14.55 -1.04
C GLN A 445 35.90 -14.06 -1.08
N THR A 446 35.70 -12.76 -1.30
CA THR A 446 34.38 -12.14 -1.45
C THR A 446 33.67 -12.71 -2.67
N ILE A 447 34.38 -12.85 -3.80
CA ILE A 447 33.81 -13.43 -5.02
C ILE A 447 33.49 -14.91 -4.86
N GLY A 448 34.34 -15.68 -4.17
CA GLY A 448 34.04 -17.08 -3.86
C GLY A 448 32.79 -17.26 -3.00
N ARG A 449 32.53 -16.34 -2.06
CA ARG A 449 31.28 -16.31 -1.28
C ARG A 449 30.08 -15.92 -2.12
N LEU A 450 30.22 -14.96 -3.03
CA LEU A 450 29.17 -14.60 -3.98
C LEU A 450 28.83 -15.80 -4.87
N ALA A 451 29.83 -16.48 -5.44
CA ALA A 451 29.64 -17.68 -6.23
C ALA A 451 28.86 -18.74 -5.42
N ALA A 452 29.30 -19.04 -4.19
CA ALA A 452 28.63 -19.99 -3.32
C ALA A 452 27.16 -19.62 -3.03
N LEU A 453 26.86 -18.34 -2.78
CA LEU A 453 25.50 -17.84 -2.59
C LEU A 453 24.63 -18.05 -3.83
N LEU A 454 25.15 -17.72 -5.02
CA LEU A 454 24.41 -17.89 -6.28
C LEU A 454 24.13 -19.37 -6.61
N GLY A 455 24.98 -20.28 -6.12
CA GLY A 455 24.85 -21.72 -6.36
C GLY A 455 23.91 -22.42 -5.39
N ASP A 456 23.91 -22.01 -4.13
CA ASP A 456 22.96 -22.46 -3.11
C ASP A 456 22.67 -21.30 -2.15
N PRO A 457 21.55 -20.58 -2.37
CA PRO A 457 21.19 -19.45 -1.53
C PRO A 457 20.82 -19.85 -0.10
N GLY A 458 20.55 -21.13 0.18
CA GLY A 458 20.13 -21.60 1.51
C GLY A 458 18.82 -20.98 2.01
N GLY A 459 18.01 -20.41 1.11
CA GLY A 459 16.80 -19.66 1.44
C GLY A 459 17.02 -18.19 1.82
N GLU A 460 18.24 -17.68 1.71
CA GLU A 460 18.56 -16.27 1.92
C GLU A 460 18.42 -15.49 0.61
N ASP A 461 17.69 -14.37 0.64
CA ASP A 461 17.46 -13.49 -0.51
C ASP A 461 17.94 -12.05 -0.28
N GLN A 462 18.53 -11.76 0.89
CA GLN A 462 19.00 -10.45 1.32
C GLN A 462 20.31 -10.59 2.09
N VAL A 463 21.41 -10.48 1.36
CA VAL A 463 22.74 -10.85 1.85
C VAL A 463 23.73 -9.70 1.74
N VAL A 464 24.53 -9.50 2.78
CA VAL A 464 25.73 -8.66 2.73
C VAL A 464 26.94 -9.58 2.73
N ILE A 465 27.84 -9.40 1.78
CA ILE A 465 29.14 -10.06 1.77
C ILE A 465 30.20 -9.02 2.04
N ARG A 466 31.12 -9.35 2.94
CA ARG A 466 32.32 -8.58 3.29
C ARG A 466 33.51 -9.52 3.36
N GLU A 467 34.70 -8.96 3.57
CA GLU A 467 35.91 -9.75 3.78
C GLU A 467 35.77 -10.68 5.00
N SER A 468 35.06 -10.22 6.05
CA SER A 468 34.81 -10.97 7.28
C SER A 468 33.84 -12.15 7.11
N GLY A 469 32.99 -12.17 6.08
CA GLY A 469 31.98 -13.22 5.89
C GLY A 469 30.78 -12.79 5.07
N ALA A 470 29.80 -13.69 4.97
CA ALA A 470 28.46 -13.40 4.44
C ALA A 470 27.48 -13.29 5.61
N TYR A 471 26.51 -12.38 5.50
CA TYR A 471 25.55 -12.06 6.54
C TYR A 471 24.15 -11.95 5.95
N GLY A 472 23.17 -12.61 6.57
CA GLY A 472 21.77 -12.53 6.19
C GLY A 472 21.04 -11.45 6.98
N ARG A 473 20.16 -10.72 6.32
CA ARG A 473 19.36 -9.67 6.94
C ARG A 473 18.30 -10.26 7.88
N ARG A 474 18.09 -9.65 9.06
CA ARG A 474 17.06 -10.04 10.04
C ARG A 474 16.31 -8.81 10.56
N LEU A 475 15.10 -9.02 11.04
CA LEU A 475 14.32 -8.02 11.77
C LEU A 475 14.16 -8.52 13.22
N GLU A 476 14.65 -7.74 14.17
CA GLU A 476 14.63 -8.07 15.60
C GLU A 476 13.88 -7.01 16.41
N HIS A 477 13.28 -7.44 17.52
CA HIS A 477 12.72 -6.51 18.49
C HIS A 477 13.81 -5.64 19.12
N ALA A 478 13.53 -4.34 19.29
CA ALA A 478 14.49 -3.32 19.69
C ALA A 478 13.93 -2.46 20.84
N PRO A 479 13.93 -2.97 22.08
CA PRO A 479 13.33 -2.28 23.21
C PRO A 479 14.02 -0.92 23.47
N ALA A 480 13.27 -0.02 24.09
CA ALA A 480 13.71 1.31 24.45
C ALA A 480 14.99 1.27 25.28
N ARG A 481 15.95 2.08 24.86
CA ARG A 481 17.12 2.38 25.68
C ARG A 481 16.76 3.46 26.67
N ALA A 482 17.12 3.27 27.94
CA ALA A 482 17.04 4.33 28.94
C ALA A 482 17.96 5.50 28.52
N GLY A 483 17.41 6.71 28.51
CA GLY A 483 18.13 7.92 28.12
C GLY A 483 17.32 9.17 28.49
N ALA A 484 17.99 10.32 28.51
CA ALA A 484 17.29 11.59 28.67
C ALA A 484 16.42 11.85 27.43
N PRO A 485 15.17 12.33 27.60
CA PRO A 485 14.34 12.69 26.46
C PRO A 485 14.98 13.86 25.71
N TRP A 486 14.95 13.80 24.38
CA TRP A 486 15.30 14.94 23.54
C TRP A 486 14.26 16.05 23.73
N LYS A 487 14.72 17.32 23.69
CA LYS A 487 13.85 18.49 23.73
C LYS A 487 14.18 19.41 22.56
N PRO A 488 13.17 19.94 21.86
CA PRO A 488 13.39 20.94 20.82
C PRO A 488 13.91 22.25 21.42
N SER A 489 14.71 22.98 20.66
CA SER A 489 15.20 24.33 20.98
C SER A 489 15.43 25.12 19.70
N GLY A 490 15.42 26.45 19.74
CA GLY A 490 15.64 27.25 18.53
C GLY A 490 14.61 26.96 17.43
N THR A 491 15.05 26.82 16.18
CA THR A 491 14.17 26.50 15.05
C THR A 491 14.16 25.00 14.74
N VAL A 492 12.96 24.42 14.65
CA VAL A 492 12.72 23.07 14.15
C VAL A 492 12.06 23.13 12.76
N LEU A 493 12.76 22.64 11.73
CA LEU A 493 12.22 22.51 10.38
C LEU A 493 11.39 21.23 10.24
N VAL A 494 10.12 21.38 9.82
CA VAL A 494 9.23 20.26 9.52
C VAL A 494 8.81 20.32 8.05
N THR A 495 9.30 19.36 7.25
CA THR A 495 8.89 19.25 5.84
C THR A 495 7.67 18.36 5.70
N GLY A 496 6.76 18.66 4.75
CA GLY A 496 5.48 17.96 4.65
C GLY A 496 4.53 18.30 5.81
N ALA A 497 4.74 19.45 6.47
CA ALA A 497 4.07 19.84 7.71
C ALA A 497 2.54 19.93 7.59
N THR A 498 2.02 20.26 6.41
CA THR A 498 0.57 20.36 6.18
C THR A 498 -0.10 19.02 5.87
N GLY A 499 0.66 17.90 5.88
CA GLY A 499 0.11 16.55 5.81
C GLY A 499 -0.40 16.08 7.18
N ALA A 500 -1.18 14.98 7.21
CA ALA A 500 -1.77 14.47 8.45
C ALA A 500 -0.71 14.18 9.53
N VAL A 501 0.36 13.46 9.18
CA VAL A 501 1.46 13.15 10.11
C VAL A 501 2.27 14.40 10.46
N GLY A 502 2.55 15.26 9.46
CA GLY A 502 3.27 16.52 9.68
C GLY A 502 2.58 17.44 10.68
N ALA A 503 1.26 17.57 10.60
CA ALA A 503 0.48 18.39 11.53
C ALA A 503 0.49 17.79 12.94
N ALA A 504 0.40 16.47 13.08
CA ALA A 504 0.51 15.80 14.38
C ALA A 504 1.91 15.98 15.01
N VAL A 505 2.96 15.90 14.20
CA VAL A 505 4.35 16.15 14.64
C VAL A 505 4.55 17.59 15.05
N ALA A 506 4.02 18.56 14.30
CA ALA A 506 4.11 19.97 14.65
C ALA A 506 3.43 20.27 15.99
N ARG A 507 2.24 19.69 16.25
CA ARG A 507 1.56 19.79 17.55
C ARG A 507 2.37 19.19 18.69
N TRP A 508 2.95 18.02 18.46
CA TRP A 508 3.82 17.38 19.44
C TRP A 508 5.04 18.25 19.76
N LEU A 509 5.71 18.82 18.75
CA LEU A 509 6.84 19.72 18.95
C LEU A 509 6.46 20.98 19.74
N ALA A 510 5.31 21.59 19.45
CA ALA A 510 4.81 22.73 20.23
C ALA A 510 4.53 22.33 21.69
N ALA A 511 3.94 21.15 21.92
CA ALA A 511 3.69 20.64 23.27
C ALA A 511 4.98 20.32 24.05
N GLU A 512 6.06 19.93 23.37
CA GLU A 512 7.38 19.73 23.94
C GLU A 512 8.17 21.04 24.15
N GLY A 513 7.60 22.18 23.76
CA GLY A 513 8.15 23.51 24.00
C GLY A 513 9.13 24.00 22.93
N ALA A 514 8.89 23.68 21.66
CA ALA A 514 9.67 24.24 20.56
C ALA A 514 9.50 25.77 20.49
N ASP A 515 10.61 26.52 20.49
CA ASP A 515 10.61 27.98 20.45
C ASP A 515 10.06 28.51 19.12
N HIS A 516 10.59 27.97 18.01
CA HIS A 516 10.18 28.32 16.66
C HIS A 516 9.99 27.08 15.76
N LEU A 517 8.86 27.02 15.06
CA LEU A 517 8.52 25.98 14.09
C LEU A 517 8.56 26.55 12.68
N LEU A 518 9.51 26.06 11.88
CA LEU A 518 9.55 26.31 10.44
C LEU A 518 8.83 25.19 9.71
N LEU A 519 7.57 25.42 9.36
CA LEU A 519 6.71 24.46 8.68
C LEU A 519 6.79 24.68 7.17
N THR A 520 6.99 23.62 6.39
CA THR A 520 7.06 23.75 4.94
C THR A 520 6.30 22.68 4.17
N SER A 521 5.66 23.11 3.09
CA SER A 521 5.06 22.26 2.06
C SER A 521 4.99 23.02 0.74
N ARG A 522 4.78 22.33 -0.39
CA ARG A 522 4.63 22.98 -1.71
C ARG A 522 3.49 24.02 -1.75
N ARG A 523 2.40 23.78 -1.01
CA ARG A 523 1.24 24.68 -0.96
C ARG A 523 1.37 25.78 0.08
N GLY A 524 2.27 25.65 1.06
CA GLY A 524 2.41 26.62 2.16
C GLY A 524 1.07 27.00 2.78
N THR A 525 0.79 28.31 2.81
CA THR A 525 -0.45 28.91 3.34
C THR A 525 -1.72 28.49 2.59
N ASP A 526 -1.59 28.06 1.34
CA ASP A 526 -2.73 27.63 0.50
C ASP A 526 -3.13 26.16 0.76
N ALA A 527 -2.43 25.46 1.66
CA ALA A 527 -2.81 24.10 2.03
C ALA A 527 -4.12 24.10 2.86
N PRO A 528 -5.05 23.17 2.60
CA PRO A 528 -6.25 23.03 3.43
C PRO A 528 -5.90 22.83 4.91
N GLY A 529 -6.50 23.64 5.80
CA GLY A 529 -6.26 23.59 7.25
C GLY A 529 -4.97 24.27 7.72
N ALA A 530 -4.17 24.87 6.82
CA ALA A 530 -2.92 25.55 7.18
C ALA A 530 -3.12 26.68 8.19
N ALA A 531 -4.10 27.56 7.96
CA ALA A 531 -4.38 28.69 8.83
C ALA A 531 -4.80 28.25 10.25
N ASP A 532 -5.60 27.19 10.35
CA ASP A 532 -6.00 26.63 11.64
C ASP A 532 -4.82 25.99 12.37
N LEU A 533 -3.96 25.26 11.66
CA LEU A 533 -2.76 24.67 12.24
C LEU A 533 -1.81 25.76 12.79
N VAL A 534 -1.55 26.82 12.02
CA VAL A 534 -0.69 27.93 12.47
C VAL A 534 -1.28 28.57 13.72
N ARG A 535 -2.58 28.89 13.72
CA ARG A 535 -3.27 29.46 14.88
C ARG A 535 -3.17 28.56 16.12
N GLU A 536 -3.43 27.26 15.97
CA GLU A 536 -3.36 26.28 17.06
C GLU A 536 -1.96 26.22 17.71
N LEU A 537 -0.91 26.23 16.88
CA LEU A 537 0.47 26.16 17.34
C LEU A 537 0.91 27.47 18.00
N THR A 538 0.50 28.62 17.46
CA THR A 538 0.75 29.93 18.07
C THR A 538 0.00 30.12 19.39
N ASP A 539 -1.26 29.67 19.48
CA ASP A 539 -2.04 29.66 20.72
C ASP A 539 -1.38 28.78 21.81
N SER A 540 -0.59 27.78 21.38
CA SER A 540 0.20 26.91 22.27
C SER A 540 1.54 27.52 22.71
N GLY A 541 1.88 28.73 22.22
CA GLY A 541 3.07 29.50 22.62
C GLY A 541 4.29 29.35 21.72
N ALA A 542 4.20 28.61 20.61
CA ALA A 542 5.30 28.48 19.63
C ALA A 542 5.25 29.61 18.59
N GLU A 543 6.41 30.16 18.21
CA GLU A 543 6.50 30.99 17.01
C GLU A 543 6.43 30.10 15.77
N VAL A 544 5.65 30.48 14.74
CA VAL A 544 5.41 29.61 13.58
C VAL A 544 5.62 30.37 12.29
N THR A 545 6.53 29.87 11.47
CA THR A 545 6.69 30.29 10.07
C THR A 545 6.20 29.17 9.16
N LEU A 546 5.15 29.43 8.38
CA LEU A 546 4.67 28.51 7.34
C LEU A 546 5.12 28.99 5.97
N ALA A 547 6.05 28.25 5.35
CA ALA A 547 6.62 28.58 4.04
C ALA A 547 6.08 27.66 2.94
N ALA A 548 5.84 28.24 1.76
CA ALA A 548 5.68 27.48 0.53
C ALA A 548 7.06 27.17 -0.05
N CYS A 549 7.46 25.90 -0.05
CA CYS A 549 8.72 25.47 -0.65
C CYS A 549 8.60 24.05 -1.17
N ASP A 550 9.13 23.81 -2.38
CA ASP A 550 9.42 22.46 -2.84
C ASP A 550 10.80 22.06 -2.32
N VAL A 551 10.83 21.10 -1.41
CA VAL A 551 12.08 20.61 -0.79
C VAL A 551 12.92 19.77 -1.77
N ALA A 552 12.34 19.35 -2.90
CA ALA A 552 13.09 18.74 -3.99
C ALA A 552 13.86 19.78 -4.82
N ASP A 553 13.50 21.07 -4.76
CA ASP A 553 14.26 22.16 -5.36
C ASP A 553 15.35 22.62 -4.38
N ARG A 554 16.60 22.27 -4.71
CA ARG A 554 17.77 22.60 -3.88
C ARG A 554 17.95 24.11 -3.67
N GLN A 555 17.63 24.94 -4.66
CA GLN A 555 17.80 26.39 -4.55
C GLN A 555 16.70 27.01 -3.68
N ALA A 556 15.45 26.57 -3.87
CA ALA A 556 14.35 26.99 -3.02
C ALA A 556 14.58 26.58 -1.56
N LEU A 557 15.04 25.35 -1.33
CA LEU A 557 15.37 24.88 0.01
C LEU A 557 16.53 25.66 0.64
N ALA A 558 17.58 25.98 -0.10
CA ALA A 558 18.67 26.80 0.40
C ALA A 558 18.17 28.19 0.82
N ALA A 559 17.36 28.85 -0.03
CA ALA A 559 16.77 30.15 0.29
C ALA A 559 15.85 30.10 1.52
N LEU A 560 15.13 29.00 1.73
CA LEU A 560 14.31 28.78 2.93
C LEU A 560 15.19 28.64 4.18
N LEU A 561 16.29 27.90 4.10
CA LEU A 561 17.22 27.74 5.22
C LEU A 561 17.92 29.06 5.57
N ASP A 562 18.29 29.86 4.57
CA ASP A 562 18.87 31.20 4.75
C ASP A 562 17.89 32.20 5.39
N SER A 563 16.59 31.91 5.40
CA SER A 563 15.56 32.74 6.03
C SER A 563 15.35 32.47 7.52
N VAL A 564 16.03 31.46 8.09
CA VAL A 564 15.95 31.14 9.52
C VAL A 564 16.55 32.29 10.34
N PRO A 565 15.83 32.84 11.35
CA PRO A 565 16.32 33.94 12.17
C PRO A 565 17.60 33.58 12.93
N GLU A 566 18.56 34.52 13.01
CA GLU A 566 19.80 34.32 13.80
C GLU A 566 19.50 34.18 15.30
N GLU A 567 18.42 34.79 15.79
CA GLU A 567 17.96 34.69 17.18
C GLU A 567 17.45 33.28 17.53
N HIS A 568 16.98 32.53 16.53
CA HIS A 568 16.46 31.16 16.66
C HIS A 568 17.14 30.24 15.63
N PRO A 569 18.41 29.86 15.83
CA PRO A 569 19.15 29.06 14.84
C PRO A 569 18.46 27.72 14.58
N LEU A 570 18.64 27.16 13.38
CA LEU A 570 18.16 25.82 13.05
C LEU A 570 18.90 24.77 13.87
N THR A 571 18.16 24.00 14.68
CA THR A 571 18.72 22.95 15.54
C THR A 571 18.18 21.56 15.25
N ALA A 572 17.09 21.45 14.47
CA ALA A 572 16.50 20.16 14.14
C ALA A 572 15.77 20.16 12.80
N VAL A 573 15.84 19.02 12.12
CA VAL A 573 15.13 18.76 10.87
C VAL A 573 14.29 17.49 11.02
N LEU A 574 13.00 17.59 10.75
CA LEU A 574 12.09 16.46 10.64
C LEU A 574 11.57 16.39 9.19
N HIS A 575 11.97 15.34 8.49
CA HIS A 575 11.66 15.17 7.08
C HIS A 575 10.48 14.21 6.87
N LEU A 576 9.29 14.75 6.58
CA LEU A 576 8.06 13.98 6.31
C LEU A 576 7.52 14.19 4.89
N ALA A 577 8.16 15.04 4.08
CA ALA A 577 7.73 15.25 2.71
C ALA A 577 7.78 13.93 1.92
N GLY A 578 6.72 13.70 1.14
CA GLY A 578 6.53 12.47 0.40
C GLY A 578 5.17 12.45 -0.26
N VAL A 579 5.08 11.68 -1.34
CA VAL A 579 3.83 11.36 -2.03
C VAL A 579 3.76 9.86 -2.23
N LEU A 580 2.55 9.33 -2.32
CA LEU A 580 2.30 7.95 -2.72
C LEU A 580 1.90 7.95 -4.19
N ASP A 581 2.38 6.95 -4.92
CA ASP A 581 1.96 6.66 -6.29
C ASP A 581 2.01 5.14 -6.47
N ASP A 582 1.08 4.46 -5.81
CA ASP A 582 1.06 3.00 -5.70
C ASP A 582 0.71 2.35 -7.05
N GLY A 583 1.35 1.23 -7.35
CA GLY A 583 1.13 0.41 -8.52
C GLY A 583 2.02 -0.81 -8.48
N VAL A 584 1.51 -1.94 -8.97
CA VAL A 584 2.34 -3.15 -9.18
C VAL A 584 3.54 -2.80 -10.06
N LEU A 585 4.65 -3.49 -9.84
CA LEU A 585 5.93 -3.25 -10.48
C LEU A 585 5.79 -3.22 -12.01
N ASP A 586 4.95 -4.08 -12.59
CA ASP A 586 4.64 -4.13 -14.02
C ASP A 586 4.00 -2.85 -14.61
N ALA A 587 3.39 -2.01 -13.76
CA ALA A 587 2.73 -0.76 -14.14
C ALA A 587 3.53 0.50 -13.74
N LEU A 588 4.71 0.33 -13.13
CA LEU A 588 5.58 1.46 -12.78
C LEU A 588 6.39 1.94 -13.99
N THR A 589 6.53 3.25 -14.10
CA THR A 589 7.35 3.92 -15.12
C THR A 589 8.44 4.77 -14.45
N PRO A 590 9.51 5.16 -15.17
CA PRO A 590 10.53 6.04 -14.62
C PRO A 590 9.99 7.33 -14.01
N GLU A 591 8.99 7.94 -14.64
CA GLU A 591 8.37 9.19 -14.17
C GLU A 591 7.65 9.00 -12.82
N ARG A 592 7.04 7.82 -12.62
CA ARG A 592 6.40 7.45 -11.34
C ARG A 592 7.43 7.19 -10.23
N PHE A 593 8.63 6.74 -10.58
CA PHE A 593 9.76 6.71 -9.64
C PHE A 593 10.20 8.13 -9.28
N THR A 594 10.50 8.98 -10.27
CA THR A 594 10.91 10.37 -10.04
C THR A 594 9.91 11.13 -9.17
N THR A 595 8.61 10.97 -9.43
CA THR A 595 7.53 11.62 -8.67
C THR A 595 7.56 11.28 -7.18
N VAL A 596 7.90 10.03 -6.83
CA VAL A 596 7.93 9.55 -5.44
C VAL A 596 9.28 9.79 -4.76
N LEU A 597 10.39 9.63 -5.49
CA LEU A 597 11.74 9.83 -4.97
C LEU A 597 12.05 11.30 -4.73
N ALA A 598 11.64 12.22 -5.62
CA ALA A 598 12.00 13.63 -5.54
C ALA A 598 11.64 14.31 -4.20
N PRO A 599 10.38 14.28 -3.72
CA PRO A 599 10.02 14.95 -2.47
C PRO A 599 10.53 14.25 -1.22
N LYS A 600 11.15 13.07 -1.35
CA LYS A 600 11.57 12.20 -0.23
C LYS A 600 13.07 11.92 -0.24
N ALA A 601 13.56 11.10 -1.17
CA ALA A 601 14.99 10.77 -1.27
C ALA A 601 15.84 11.97 -1.67
N ASP A 602 15.50 12.67 -2.77
CA ASP A 602 16.30 13.82 -3.23
C ASP A 602 16.23 14.99 -2.26
N ALA A 603 15.04 15.26 -1.71
CA ALA A 603 14.85 16.25 -0.66
C ALA A 603 15.68 15.95 0.60
N ALA A 604 15.73 14.70 1.06
CA ALA A 604 16.56 14.30 2.20
C ALA A 604 18.05 14.50 1.92
N ARG A 605 18.51 14.20 0.69
CA ARG A 605 19.89 14.50 0.26
C ARG A 605 20.18 16.00 0.29
N HIS A 606 19.29 16.82 -0.25
CA HIS A 606 19.46 18.28 -0.22
C HIS A 606 19.49 18.82 1.21
N LEU A 607 18.60 18.35 2.08
CA LEU A 607 18.60 18.70 3.50
C LEU A 607 19.95 18.32 4.12
N HIS A 608 20.41 17.09 3.95
CA HIS A 608 21.71 16.63 4.47
C HIS A 608 22.87 17.53 4.02
N GLU A 609 22.97 17.81 2.72
CA GLU A 609 24.04 18.64 2.15
C GLU A 609 23.99 20.09 2.65
N LEU A 610 22.80 20.70 2.66
CA LEU A 610 22.62 22.11 3.02
C LEU A 610 22.70 22.35 4.53
N THR A 611 22.41 21.33 5.35
CA THR A 611 22.50 21.43 6.80
C THR A 611 23.80 20.87 7.39
N ALA A 612 24.75 20.40 6.58
CA ALA A 612 26.00 19.80 7.06
C ALA A 612 26.85 20.72 7.96
N GLY A 613 26.72 22.04 7.81
CA GLY A 613 27.39 23.04 8.65
C GLY A 613 26.62 23.48 9.90
N HIS A 614 25.39 23.00 10.11
CA HIS A 614 24.53 23.39 11.24
C HIS A 614 24.75 22.45 12.43
N ASP A 615 24.67 23.00 13.65
CA ASP A 615 24.78 22.23 14.90
C ASP A 615 23.42 21.60 15.25
N LEU A 616 23.02 20.59 14.46
CA LEU A 616 21.74 19.93 14.62
C LEU A 616 21.76 18.93 15.79
N SER A 617 20.82 19.09 16.71
CA SER A 617 20.53 18.11 17.77
C SER A 617 19.72 16.91 17.28
N ALA A 618 19.00 17.05 16.16
CA ALA A 618 18.20 15.98 15.55
C ALA A 618 18.06 16.15 14.02
N PHE A 619 18.25 15.05 13.29
CA PHE A 619 17.94 14.94 11.86
C PHE A 619 17.11 13.67 11.66
N VAL A 620 15.79 13.81 11.62
CA VAL A 620 14.84 12.70 11.67
C VAL A 620 14.20 12.50 10.31
N LEU A 621 14.36 11.30 9.75
CA LEU A 621 13.78 10.92 8.46
C LEU A 621 12.57 10.02 8.69
N PHE A 622 11.41 10.41 8.17
CA PHE A 622 10.21 9.58 8.25
C PHE A 622 10.21 8.58 7.10
N SER A 623 10.80 7.42 7.36
CA SER A 623 10.80 6.25 6.49
C SER A 623 9.48 5.47 6.58
N SER A 624 9.45 4.24 6.07
CA SER A 624 8.28 3.36 6.09
C SER A 624 8.64 1.89 6.23
N LEU A 625 7.73 1.11 6.82
CA LEU A 625 7.81 -0.34 6.89
C LEU A 625 8.00 -0.99 5.51
N THR A 626 7.49 -0.37 4.45
CA THR A 626 7.62 -0.84 3.06
C THR A 626 9.07 -0.96 2.62
N ALA A 627 9.95 -0.04 3.05
CA ALA A 627 11.38 -0.17 2.84
C ALA A 627 12.00 -1.28 3.67
N THR A 628 11.42 -1.67 4.80
CA THR A 628 12.01 -2.68 5.69
C THR A 628 11.64 -4.10 5.29
N VAL A 629 10.38 -4.37 4.95
CA VAL A 629 9.88 -5.73 4.68
C VAL A 629 9.24 -5.90 3.30
N GLY A 630 9.11 -4.81 2.53
CA GLY A 630 8.37 -4.79 1.27
C GLY A 630 6.87 -4.52 1.48
N GLY A 631 6.22 -4.06 0.42
CA GLY A 631 4.77 -3.91 0.31
C GLY A 631 4.39 -4.01 -1.16
N ALA A 632 3.61 -5.03 -1.52
CA ALA A 632 3.17 -5.23 -2.91
C ALA A 632 2.40 -3.99 -3.40
N GLY A 633 2.70 -3.55 -4.61
CA GLY A 633 2.19 -2.32 -5.20
C GLY A 633 2.96 -1.06 -4.81
N GLN A 634 4.09 -1.16 -4.08
CA GLN A 634 4.77 0.01 -3.51
C GLN A 634 6.27 0.04 -3.79
N ALA A 635 6.73 -0.49 -4.93
CA ALA A 635 8.17 -0.60 -5.21
C ALA A 635 8.90 0.75 -5.29
N ASN A 636 8.30 1.78 -5.91
CA ASN A 636 8.82 3.15 -5.94
C ASN A 636 8.87 3.81 -4.56
N TYR A 637 7.85 3.59 -3.73
CA TYR A 637 7.80 4.10 -2.37
C TYR A 637 8.78 3.39 -1.43
N ALA A 638 8.88 2.06 -1.51
CA ALA A 638 9.87 1.28 -0.79
C ALA A 638 11.30 1.70 -1.17
N ALA A 639 11.55 1.95 -2.47
CA ALA A 639 12.82 2.47 -2.95
C ALA A 639 13.18 3.83 -2.34
N ALA A 640 12.24 4.79 -2.35
CA ALA A 640 12.45 6.11 -1.75
C ALA A 640 12.73 6.05 -0.23
N ASN A 641 12.04 5.17 0.50
CA ASN A 641 12.25 5.02 1.94
C ASN A 641 13.55 4.25 2.28
N ALA A 642 13.96 3.28 1.45
CA ALA A 642 15.23 2.57 1.63
C ALA A 642 16.44 3.51 1.46
N TYR A 643 16.30 4.56 0.64
CA TYR A 643 17.28 5.64 0.58
C TYR A 643 17.41 6.38 1.91
N LEU A 644 16.27 6.71 2.57
CA LEU A 644 16.28 7.38 3.87
C LEU A 644 16.97 6.53 4.93
N ASP A 645 16.68 5.22 4.95
CA ASP A 645 17.29 4.27 5.89
C ASP A 645 18.81 4.17 5.72
N ALA A 646 19.32 4.37 4.51
CA ALA A 646 20.76 4.30 4.20
C ALA A 646 21.48 5.65 4.36
N LEU A 647 20.75 6.77 4.27
CA LEU A 647 21.28 8.11 4.50
C LEU A 647 21.48 8.38 6.00
N ALA A 648 20.58 7.85 6.84
CA ALA A 648 20.66 7.91 8.30
C ALA A 648 21.75 6.97 8.85
#